data_AF-A0A7S4QM57-F1
#
_entry.id   AF-A0A7S4QM57-F1
#
_cell.length_a   1.000
_cell.length_b   1.000
_cell.length_c   1.000
_cell.angle_alpha   90.00
_cell.angle_beta   90.00
_cell.angle_gamma   90.00
#
_symmetry.space_group_name_H-M   'P 1'
#
loop_
_entity.id
_entity.type
_entity.pdbx_description
1 polymer ?
#
loop_
_entity_poly.entity_id
_entity_poly.type
_entity_poly.pdbx_seq_one_letter_code
_entity_poly.pdbx_strand_id
1 'polypeptide(L)'
;MLAKLRAFLTQDHVDVTIRITIGCMFGYTLGFARVPEIIPPSLSSTIGWFVPLLFTLLPTLPVAFPLSLNSTVTVFFALSVATGLLAVAAVCGSGAMTALYGVYALWISGLRFFPPYFTAYINLIIFAVLNVLVHLEAVQEPGGIDIVKNMWTTVGLKNSGALISNYMIVFGWINLFFLLVVLKPPIKTARAYISKLLLPSLLNDAAKRIRISLQREDNDDENHQAANVPDGGLQSLYPEEKQSQEAQIVERITRTAIALDKGNIAVNTAFELRLLRCAPPSCSYIILKDLCLAVRGISLRVLTASQISLSNGHYPSNYSEIAEALDDCAELLRKNEPVGEHERDHDDDTENLTNDGTNILRDPEDPFLLKPMIKHLKKVIVIWLDEIGPADRSTTKYCSEQSRKTMKLNALPWLIKIIGCFIPLFFVIPKALLKLETWTKLFDPFSNHGAKAVWVIKFAVGSTALFSMTVFWDAYKNWDLITNDTPASHFQAWVIISFHLTTTQSTEGTVKKGLLRLLATLSAGLSAFLCIAACNGNPYGTVAWLTLTTPIPIYLATERGFAARVGLSKDYGYLYQCFVFTQAIIVMYYRDEEGTTRNELVLNRIVANCIGITMAILMSLIPLNVWGGDPRIALNIVQIQKEALAKILHVLKECGADSLETNQSNEEYINLVAEAESSKEASSTPLFVEANDLLADSCKFSKFPLFRADPKLNAELGVLSIYDSAITTLADSAKRIISKDEAKDFFGPGMPLHNDLLTLLEAIEKDEYDISRDEENDTAKKYDLIGPPLVIEYVHFVVKKLFQHEDNLLNIKYGYGQLPQKNHTEVNSLLDSDLGTPLL
;
A
#
# COMPACT_ATOMS: atom_id res chain seq x y z
N MET A 1 -28.66 -20.78 -17.26
CA MET A 1 -27.71 -21.35 -16.28
C MET A 1 -26.25 -21.06 -16.66
N LEU A 2 -25.77 -21.47 -17.84
CA LEU A 2 -24.38 -21.23 -18.30
C LEU A 2 -23.94 -19.76 -18.26
N ALA A 3 -24.81 -18.80 -18.63
CA ALA A 3 -24.50 -17.38 -18.53
C ALA A 3 -24.32 -16.89 -17.08
N LYS A 4 -25.15 -17.38 -16.14
CA LYS A 4 -25.03 -17.10 -14.70
C LYS A 4 -23.77 -17.74 -14.11
N LEU A 5 -23.45 -18.97 -14.51
CA LEU A 5 -22.21 -19.64 -14.14
C LEU A 5 -20.99 -18.90 -14.69
N ARG A 6 -21.05 -18.43 -15.93
CA ARG A 6 -20.00 -17.60 -16.54
C ARG A 6 -19.85 -16.28 -15.79
N ALA A 7 -20.94 -15.59 -15.48
CA ALA A 7 -20.91 -14.35 -14.69
C ALA A 7 -20.28 -14.57 -13.31
N PHE A 8 -20.66 -15.64 -12.60
CA PHE A 8 -20.08 -16.04 -11.32
C PHE A 8 -18.58 -16.37 -11.44
N LEU A 9 -18.19 -17.21 -12.40
CA LEU A 9 -16.79 -17.55 -12.65
C LEU A 9 -15.95 -16.37 -13.14
N THR A 10 -16.58 -15.31 -13.66
CA THR A 10 -15.89 -14.08 -14.06
C THR A 10 -15.71 -13.06 -12.93
N GLN A 11 -16.21 -13.35 -11.73
CA GLN A 11 -15.92 -12.55 -10.54
C GLN A 11 -14.45 -12.75 -10.15
N ASP A 12 -13.74 -11.65 -9.92
CA ASP A 12 -12.28 -11.66 -9.75
C ASP A 12 -11.81 -12.53 -8.58
N HIS A 13 -12.55 -12.50 -7.47
CA HIS A 13 -12.24 -13.30 -6.28
C HIS A 13 -12.45 -14.81 -6.49
N VAL A 14 -13.41 -15.21 -7.34
CA VAL A 14 -13.63 -16.63 -7.70
C VAL A 14 -12.46 -17.17 -8.53
N ASP A 15 -12.00 -16.42 -9.53
CA ASP A 15 -10.85 -16.81 -10.35
C ASP A 15 -9.58 -16.94 -9.49
N VAL A 16 -9.32 -15.96 -8.61
CA VAL A 16 -8.18 -16.02 -7.67
C VAL A 16 -8.30 -17.23 -6.74
N THR A 17 -9.48 -17.48 -6.18
CA THR A 17 -9.73 -18.65 -5.31
C THR A 17 -9.41 -19.96 -6.02
N ILE A 18 -9.89 -20.11 -7.27
CA ILE A 18 -9.65 -21.32 -8.06
C ILE A 18 -8.16 -21.50 -8.35
N ARG A 19 -7.42 -20.42 -8.70
CA ARG A 19 -5.97 -20.50 -8.94
C ARG A 19 -5.21 -20.96 -7.71
N ILE A 20 -5.47 -20.34 -6.57
CA ILE A 20 -4.81 -20.68 -5.31
C ILE A 20 -5.14 -22.12 -4.95
N THR A 21 -6.40 -22.53 -5.08
CA THR A 21 -6.85 -23.91 -4.84
C THR A 21 -6.09 -24.91 -5.71
N ILE A 22 -5.96 -24.64 -7.02
CA ILE A 22 -5.23 -25.52 -7.95
C ILE A 22 -3.76 -25.62 -7.52
N GLY A 23 -3.12 -24.49 -7.18
CA GLY A 23 -1.75 -24.49 -6.65
C GLY A 23 -1.59 -25.29 -5.36
N CYS A 24 -2.54 -25.14 -4.42
CA CYS A 24 -2.58 -25.92 -3.18
C CYS A 24 -2.77 -27.41 -3.46
N MET A 25 -3.67 -27.79 -4.38
CA MET A 25 -3.91 -29.17 -4.80
C MET A 25 -2.63 -29.83 -5.33
N PHE A 26 -1.86 -29.12 -6.18
CA PHE A 26 -0.57 -29.62 -6.65
C PHE A 26 0.42 -29.82 -5.49
N GLY A 27 0.49 -28.85 -4.58
CA GLY A 27 1.30 -28.95 -3.36
C GLY A 27 0.95 -30.17 -2.52
N TYR A 28 -0.34 -30.37 -2.21
CA TYR A 28 -0.83 -31.54 -1.48
C TYR A 28 -0.54 -32.84 -2.22
N THR A 29 -0.79 -32.89 -3.52
CA THR A 29 -0.58 -34.10 -4.33
C THR A 29 0.88 -34.52 -4.31
N LEU A 30 1.82 -33.61 -4.56
CA LEU A 30 3.25 -33.90 -4.43
C LEU A 30 3.65 -34.21 -2.99
N GLY A 31 3.04 -33.48 -2.05
CA GLY A 31 3.21 -33.70 -0.64
C GLY A 31 2.95 -35.15 -0.29
N PHE A 32 1.93 -35.78 -0.86
CA PHE A 32 1.57 -37.19 -0.66
C PHE A 32 2.12 -38.18 -1.70
N ALA A 33 2.73 -37.69 -2.78
CA ALA A 33 3.28 -38.54 -3.82
C ALA A 33 4.59 -39.17 -3.33
N ARG A 34 4.59 -40.50 -3.15
CA ARG A 34 5.80 -41.26 -2.83
C ARG A 34 6.63 -41.47 -4.10
N VAL A 35 7.35 -40.42 -4.53
CA VAL A 35 8.25 -40.47 -5.68
C VAL A 35 9.70 -40.20 -5.24
N PRO A 36 10.31 -41.12 -4.46
CA PRO A 36 11.59 -40.89 -3.79
C PRO A 36 12.75 -40.63 -4.76
N GLU A 37 12.64 -41.07 -6.01
CA GLU A 37 13.62 -40.82 -7.07
C GLU A 37 13.70 -39.34 -7.47
N ILE A 38 12.62 -38.58 -7.22
CA ILE A 38 12.46 -37.19 -7.67
C ILE A 38 12.39 -36.23 -6.48
N ILE A 39 11.71 -36.64 -5.40
CA ILE A 39 11.50 -35.85 -4.19
C ILE A 39 11.95 -36.70 -2.99
N PRO A 40 13.01 -36.31 -2.27
CA PRO A 40 13.39 -36.98 -1.03
C PRO A 40 12.21 -37.07 -0.07
N PRO A 41 12.01 -38.21 0.63
CA PRO A 41 10.92 -38.35 1.59
C PRO A 41 10.89 -37.24 2.65
N SER A 42 12.06 -36.78 3.10
CA SER A 42 12.20 -35.67 4.05
C SER A 42 11.71 -34.31 3.53
N LEU A 43 11.61 -34.14 2.21
CA LEU A 43 11.11 -32.91 1.57
C LEU A 43 9.66 -33.01 1.13
N SER A 44 9.10 -34.23 1.09
CA SER A 44 7.74 -34.49 0.68
C SER A 44 6.74 -33.70 1.53
N SER A 45 6.81 -33.79 2.86
CA SER A 45 5.95 -32.99 3.74
C SER A 45 6.19 -31.51 3.64
N THR A 46 7.46 -31.09 3.53
CA THR A 46 7.81 -29.68 3.33
C THR A 46 7.15 -29.10 2.10
N ILE A 47 7.23 -29.79 0.95
CA ILE A 47 6.52 -29.39 -0.28
C ILE A 47 5.01 -29.36 -0.03
N GLY A 48 4.50 -30.36 0.68
CA GLY A 48 3.08 -30.54 1.00
C GLY A 48 2.43 -29.36 1.72
N TRP A 49 3.12 -28.69 2.64
CA TRP A 49 2.59 -27.50 3.31
C TRP A 49 3.16 -26.18 2.75
N PHE A 50 4.37 -26.20 2.20
CA PHE A 50 5.05 -24.98 1.77
C PHE A 50 4.54 -24.46 0.43
N VAL A 51 4.23 -25.35 -0.52
CA VAL A 51 3.62 -24.95 -1.80
C VAL A 51 2.26 -24.26 -1.56
N PRO A 52 1.31 -24.84 -0.80
CA PRO A 52 0.06 -24.16 -0.44
C PRO A 52 0.29 -22.82 0.28
N LEU A 53 1.26 -22.76 1.20
CA LEU A 53 1.61 -21.50 1.88
C LEU A 53 2.03 -20.43 0.87
N LEU A 54 2.90 -20.75 -0.09
CA LEU A 54 3.34 -19.77 -1.08
C LEU A 54 2.21 -19.30 -2.00
N PHE A 55 1.36 -20.21 -2.47
CA PHE A 55 0.20 -19.83 -3.30
C PHE A 55 -0.80 -18.96 -2.52
N THR A 56 -0.92 -19.15 -1.21
CA THR A 56 -1.80 -18.34 -0.36
C THR A 56 -1.18 -17.02 0.06
N LEU A 57 0.15 -16.96 0.27
CA LEU A 57 0.92 -15.74 0.56
C LEU A 57 1.02 -14.82 -0.66
N LEU A 58 1.12 -15.41 -1.84
CA LEU A 58 1.43 -14.70 -3.08
C LEU A 58 0.37 -15.06 -4.13
N PRO A 59 -0.88 -14.60 -3.97
CA PRO A 59 -1.96 -14.86 -4.93
C PRO A 59 -1.63 -14.27 -6.32
N THR A 60 -0.73 -13.29 -6.35
CA THR A 60 -0.23 -12.58 -7.51
C THR A 60 0.92 -13.28 -8.19
N LEU A 61 1.55 -14.28 -7.57
CA LEU A 61 2.69 -14.96 -8.17
C LEU A 61 2.39 -15.61 -9.54
N PRO A 62 1.17 -16.13 -9.80
CA PRO A 62 0.76 -16.56 -11.14
C PRO A 62 0.68 -15.43 -12.17
N VAL A 63 0.71 -14.17 -11.75
CA VAL A 63 0.71 -12.98 -12.61
C VAL A 63 2.11 -12.34 -12.64
N ALA A 64 2.92 -12.56 -11.60
CA ALA A 64 4.22 -11.95 -11.43
C ALA A 64 5.28 -12.99 -10.99
N PHE A 65 5.73 -13.81 -11.95
CA PHE A 65 6.94 -14.63 -11.86
C PHE A 65 8.13 -13.92 -11.17
N PRO A 66 8.37 -12.61 -11.39
CA PRO A 66 9.45 -11.90 -10.71
C PRO A 66 9.35 -11.91 -9.16
N LEU A 67 8.15 -11.85 -8.58
CA LEU A 67 7.96 -11.92 -7.11
C LEU A 67 8.47 -13.23 -6.48
N SER A 68 8.56 -14.32 -7.26
CA SER A 68 9.10 -15.59 -6.77
C SER A 68 10.59 -15.45 -6.44
N LEU A 69 11.37 -14.78 -7.31
CA LEU A 69 12.80 -14.57 -7.12
C LEU A 69 13.12 -13.72 -5.88
N ASN A 70 12.33 -12.67 -5.61
CA ASN A 70 12.49 -11.89 -4.38
C ASN A 70 12.28 -12.78 -3.14
N SER A 71 11.28 -13.66 -3.20
CA SER A 71 11.03 -14.64 -2.14
C SER A 71 12.19 -15.63 -2.01
N THR A 72 12.82 -16.08 -3.11
CA THR A 72 14.02 -16.93 -3.07
C THR A 72 15.17 -16.28 -2.33
N VAL A 73 15.51 -15.04 -2.71
CA VAL A 73 16.65 -14.33 -2.12
C VAL A 73 16.36 -14.05 -0.65
N THR A 74 15.11 -13.73 -0.31
CA THR A 74 14.67 -13.56 1.07
C THR A 74 14.86 -14.86 1.87
N VAL A 75 14.38 -15.99 1.37
CA VAL A 75 14.57 -17.31 2.02
C VAL A 75 16.06 -17.60 2.19
N PHE A 76 16.86 -17.43 1.15
CA PHE A 76 18.31 -17.65 1.22
C PHE A 76 18.97 -16.78 2.30
N PHE A 77 18.58 -15.51 2.39
CA PHE A 77 19.05 -14.61 3.44
C PHE A 77 18.62 -15.09 4.84
N ALA A 78 17.37 -15.51 5.00
CA ALA A 78 16.87 -16.07 6.25
C ALA A 78 17.65 -17.31 6.70
N LEU A 79 17.95 -18.23 5.77
CA LEU A 79 18.76 -19.43 6.03
C LEU A 79 20.21 -19.08 6.39
N SER A 80 20.77 -18.04 5.76
CA SER A 80 22.10 -17.53 6.10
C SER A 80 22.13 -16.98 7.53
N VAL A 81 21.12 -16.22 7.93
CA VAL A 81 21.00 -15.73 9.31
C VAL A 81 20.81 -16.88 10.30
N ALA A 82 19.94 -17.85 9.97
CA ALA A 82 19.74 -19.04 10.81
C ALA A 82 21.05 -19.79 11.04
N THR A 83 21.82 -20.03 9.98
CA THR A 83 23.13 -20.67 10.04
C THR A 83 24.08 -19.86 10.93
N GLY A 84 24.12 -18.53 10.76
CA GLY A 84 24.95 -17.66 11.58
C GLY A 84 24.60 -17.74 13.07
N LEU A 85 23.31 -17.72 13.41
CA LEU A 85 22.84 -17.89 14.79
C LEU A 85 23.23 -19.27 15.36
N LEU A 86 23.07 -20.33 14.57
CA LEU A 86 23.48 -21.69 14.97
C LEU A 86 25.01 -21.80 15.15
N ALA A 87 25.81 -21.19 14.28
CA ALA A 87 27.26 -21.15 14.44
C ALA A 87 27.68 -20.46 15.74
N VAL A 88 27.03 -19.34 16.08
CA VAL A 88 27.24 -18.66 17.36
C VAL A 88 26.81 -19.54 18.53
N ALA A 89 25.70 -20.28 18.42
CA ALA A 89 25.30 -21.24 19.45
C ALA A 89 26.35 -22.34 19.65
N ALA A 90 26.92 -22.87 18.56
CA ALA A 90 27.93 -23.92 18.60
C ALA A 90 29.25 -23.46 19.26
N VAL A 91 29.66 -22.22 19.00
CA VAL A 91 30.98 -21.71 19.41
C VAL A 91 30.91 -20.94 20.74
N CYS A 92 29.87 -20.13 20.92
CA CYS A 92 29.74 -19.19 22.04
C CYS A 92 28.61 -19.54 23.00
N GLY A 93 27.85 -20.60 22.72
CA GLY A 93 26.73 -21.07 23.54
C GLY A 93 25.42 -20.30 23.31
N SER A 94 24.36 -20.81 23.93
CA SER A 94 22.97 -20.37 23.69
C SER A 94 22.68 -18.95 24.18
N GLY A 95 23.44 -18.46 25.18
CA GLY A 95 23.37 -17.09 25.69
C GLY A 95 23.74 -16.06 24.62
N ALA A 96 24.89 -16.24 23.98
CA ALA A 96 25.36 -15.37 22.90
C ALA A 96 24.42 -15.42 21.69
N MET A 97 23.94 -16.60 21.32
CA MET A 97 22.94 -16.76 20.25
C MET A 97 21.66 -15.98 20.58
N THR A 98 21.14 -16.07 21.80
CA THR A 98 19.90 -15.40 22.21
C THR A 98 20.05 -13.88 22.19
N ALA A 99 21.19 -13.35 22.65
CA ALA A 99 21.48 -11.92 22.55
C ALA A 99 21.54 -11.46 21.08
N LEU A 100 22.21 -12.23 20.22
CA LEU A 100 22.27 -11.94 18.78
C LEU A 100 20.90 -12.04 18.11
N TYR A 101 20.06 -13.01 18.51
CA TYR A 101 18.68 -13.11 18.07
C TYR A 101 17.87 -11.88 18.48
N GLY A 102 18.09 -11.32 19.69
CA GLY A 102 17.42 -10.09 20.11
C GLY A 102 17.79 -8.88 19.24
N VAL A 103 19.06 -8.74 18.87
CA VAL A 103 19.51 -7.73 17.91
C VAL A 103 18.86 -7.95 16.54
N TYR A 104 18.81 -9.20 16.08
CA TYR A 104 18.14 -9.56 14.84
C TYR A 104 16.63 -9.26 14.88
N ALA A 105 15.95 -9.58 15.98
CA ALA A 105 14.53 -9.31 16.16
C ALA A 105 14.23 -7.81 16.19
N LEU A 106 15.09 -7.00 16.79
CA LEU A 106 15.02 -5.54 16.75
C LEU A 106 15.17 -5.01 15.33
N TRP A 107 16.22 -5.45 14.64
CA TRP A 107 16.49 -5.04 13.26
C TRP A 107 15.35 -5.39 12.31
N ILE A 108 14.87 -6.64 12.40
CA ILE A 108 13.79 -7.11 11.56
C ILE A 108 12.47 -6.42 11.93
N SER A 109 12.17 -6.16 13.20
CA SER A 109 10.95 -5.43 13.58
C SER A 109 10.87 -4.03 12.95
N GLY A 110 12.02 -3.36 12.73
CA GLY A 110 12.10 -2.09 11.99
C GLY A 110 11.72 -2.20 10.50
N LEU A 111 12.02 -3.32 9.84
CA LEU A 111 11.66 -3.55 8.43
C LEU A 111 10.16 -3.48 8.17
N ARG A 112 9.34 -3.66 9.22
CA ARG A 112 7.89 -3.67 9.12
C ARG A 112 7.28 -2.31 8.75
N PHE A 113 7.98 -1.21 9.01
CA PHE A 113 7.55 0.14 8.62
C PHE A 113 7.83 0.49 7.16
N PHE A 114 8.41 -0.44 6.41
CA PHE A 114 8.66 -0.31 4.98
C PHE A 114 7.72 -1.24 4.21
N PRO A 115 6.60 -0.72 3.65
CA PRO A 115 5.59 -1.52 2.96
C PRO A 115 6.11 -2.55 1.94
N PRO A 116 7.10 -2.25 1.06
CA PRO A 116 7.58 -3.25 0.09
C PRO A 116 8.29 -4.45 0.73
N TYR A 117 8.70 -4.34 1.99
CA TYR A 117 9.45 -5.38 2.71
C TYR A 117 8.61 -6.16 3.71
N PHE A 118 7.31 -5.88 3.83
CA PHE A 118 6.45 -6.53 4.81
C PHE A 118 6.39 -8.07 4.64
N THR A 119 6.18 -8.54 3.41
CA THR A 119 6.16 -9.98 3.12
C THR A 119 7.54 -10.61 3.27
N ALA A 120 8.60 -9.86 2.92
CA ALA A 120 9.97 -10.30 3.11
C ALA A 120 10.29 -10.49 4.60
N TYR A 121 9.91 -9.53 5.45
CA TYR A 121 10.01 -9.59 6.91
C TYR A 121 9.42 -10.89 7.49
N ILE A 122 8.18 -11.23 7.11
CA ILE A 122 7.51 -12.43 7.62
C ILE A 122 8.31 -13.67 7.24
N ASN A 123 8.72 -13.77 5.98
CA ASN A 123 9.52 -14.90 5.50
C ASN A 123 10.86 -14.99 6.24
N LEU A 124 11.57 -13.87 6.40
CA LEU A 124 12.85 -13.84 7.11
C LEU A 124 12.75 -14.44 8.51
N ILE A 125 11.77 -14.02 9.29
CA ILE A 125 11.57 -14.54 10.65
C ILE A 125 11.19 -16.01 10.63
N ILE A 126 10.18 -16.39 9.84
CA ILE A 126 9.66 -17.76 9.85
C ILE A 126 10.79 -18.74 9.50
N PHE A 127 11.52 -18.48 8.42
CA PHE A 127 12.61 -19.36 8.03
C PHE A 127 13.77 -19.31 9.01
N ALA A 128 14.13 -18.14 9.55
CA ALA A 128 15.21 -18.07 10.52
C ALA A 128 14.87 -18.85 11.81
N VAL A 129 13.69 -18.59 12.39
CA VAL A 129 13.25 -19.20 13.65
C VAL A 129 13.04 -20.70 13.51
N LEU A 130 12.37 -21.17 12.45
CA LEU A 130 12.19 -22.61 12.22
C LEU A 130 13.53 -23.32 12.14
N ASN A 131 14.46 -22.82 11.31
CA ASN A 131 15.73 -23.51 11.10
C ASN A 131 16.63 -23.45 12.34
N VAL A 132 16.64 -22.35 13.10
CA VAL A 132 17.38 -22.27 14.36
C VAL A 132 16.83 -23.29 15.35
N LEU A 133 15.52 -23.31 15.59
CA LEU A 133 14.94 -24.16 16.63
C LEU A 133 14.95 -25.65 16.29
N VAL A 134 14.84 -26.01 15.01
CA VAL A 134 14.93 -27.41 14.56
C VAL A 134 16.33 -27.99 14.81
N HIS A 135 17.39 -27.18 14.68
CA HIS A 135 18.77 -27.66 14.75
C HIS A 135 19.51 -27.28 16.02
N LEU A 136 18.89 -26.50 16.92
CA LEU A 136 19.56 -25.95 18.09
C LEU A 136 20.18 -27.02 18.98
N GLU A 137 19.43 -28.08 19.29
CA GLU A 137 19.90 -29.14 20.20
C GLU A 137 21.10 -29.88 19.61
N ALA A 138 21.00 -30.29 18.35
CA ALA A 138 22.09 -30.97 17.64
C ALA A 138 23.36 -30.10 17.58
N VAL A 139 23.21 -28.78 17.39
CA VAL A 139 24.34 -27.86 17.27
C VAL A 139 24.98 -27.50 18.63
N GLN A 140 24.27 -27.72 19.75
CA GLN A 140 24.84 -27.55 21.09
C GLN A 140 25.71 -28.73 21.52
N GLU A 141 25.62 -29.87 20.84
CA GLU A 141 26.47 -31.03 21.11
C GLU A 141 27.94 -30.76 20.69
N PRO A 142 28.93 -31.43 21.32
CA PRO A 142 30.32 -31.35 20.90
C PRO A 142 30.49 -31.69 19.41
N GLY A 143 31.04 -30.76 18.63
CA GLY A 143 31.15 -30.90 17.16
C GLY A 143 29.99 -30.28 16.37
N GLY A 144 29.05 -29.59 17.02
CA GLY A 144 27.92 -28.94 16.36
C GLY A 144 28.28 -27.97 15.21
N ILE A 145 29.50 -27.41 15.20
CA ILE A 145 29.98 -26.60 14.07
C ILE A 145 30.07 -27.40 12.76
N ASP A 146 30.35 -28.71 12.83
CA ASP A 146 30.39 -29.57 11.65
C ASP A 146 28.99 -29.87 11.12
N ILE A 147 27.98 -29.92 11.99
CA ILE A 147 26.57 -29.96 11.59
C ILE A 147 26.21 -28.68 10.83
N VAL A 148 26.63 -27.52 11.34
CA VAL A 148 26.43 -26.23 10.66
C VAL A 148 27.12 -26.21 9.29
N LYS A 149 28.35 -26.73 9.17
CA LYS A 149 29.03 -26.88 7.87
C LYS A 149 28.25 -27.80 6.92
N ASN A 150 27.70 -28.90 7.44
CA ASN A 150 26.95 -29.87 6.65
C ASN A 150 25.66 -29.29 6.03
N MET A 151 25.09 -28.24 6.63
CA MET A 151 23.94 -27.50 6.08
C MET A 151 24.22 -26.84 4.72
N TRP A 152 25.50 -26.55 4.43
CA TRP A 152 25.95 -25.90 3.19
C TRP A 152 26.49 -26.86 2.13
N THR A 153 26.35 -28.17 2.35
CA THR A 153 26.82 -29.17 1.38
C THR A 153 25.97 -29.17 0.11
N THR A 154 26.61 -29.46 -1.04
CA THR A 154 25.96 -29.39 -2.36
C THR A 154 25.09 -30.61 -2.67
N VAL A 155 25.19 -31.69 -1.90
CA VAL A 155 24.56 -32.98 -2.19
C VAL A 155 23.22 -33.15 -1.46
N GLY A 156 22.20 -32.36 -1.82
CA GLY A 156 20.88 -32.34 -1.18
C GLY A 156 20.17 -33.69 -1.15
N LEU A 157 20.03 -34.34 -2.31
CA LEU A 157 19.28 -35.59 -2.45
C LEU A 157 19.84 -36.77 -1.61
N LYS A 158 21.11 -36.72 -1.22
CA LYS A 158 21.77 -37.78 -0.43
C LYS A 158 21.99 -37.39 1.03
N ASN A 159 21.77 -36.12 1.39
CA ASN A 159 21.99 -35.59 2.72
C ASN A 159 20.76 -34.78 3.16
N SER A 160 19.92 -35.36 4.02
CA SER A 160 18.77 -34.64 4.60
C SER A 160 19.18 -33.39 5.37
N GLY A 161 20.40 -33.34 5.90
CA GLY A 161 20.96 -32.19 6.60
C GLY A 161 21.46 -31.07 5.68
N ALA A 162 21.52 -31.25 4.36
CA ALA A 162 21.95 -30.24 3.38
C ALA A 162 20.85 -29.21 3.12
N LEU A 163 20.55 -28.42 4.15
CA LEU A 163 19.47 -27.44 4.25
C LEU A 163 19.29 -26.64 2.95
N ILE A 164 20.37 -26.01 2.46
CA ILE A 164 20.30 -25.07 1.33
C ILE A 164 20.03 -25.80 0.01
N SER A 165 20.73 -26.90 -0.25
CA SER A 165 20.52 -27.70 -1.46
C SER A 165 19.07 -28.22 -1.50
N ASN A 166 18.56 -28.68 -0.36
CA ASN A 166 17.19 -29.15 -0.20
C ASN A 166 16.16 -28.04 -0.41
N TYR A 167 16.37 -26.85 0.15
CA TYR A 167 15.50 -25.69 -0.11
C TYR A 167 15.51 -25.28 -1.58
N MET A 168 16.67 -25.29 -2.25
CA MET A 168 16.76 -24.98 -3.68
C MET A 168 16.01 -25.98 -4.55
N ILE A 169 16.01 -27.27 -4.19
CA ILE A 169 15.21 -28.31 -4.86
C ILE A 169 13.71 -28.02 -4.70
N VAL A 170 13.26 -27.80 -3.45
CA VAL A 170 11.86 -27.44 -3.16
C VAL A 170 11.46 -26.18 -3.94
N PHE A 171 12.33 -25.19 -4.00
CA PHE A 171 12.11 -23.95 -4.72
C PHE A 171 12.06 -24.15 -6.26
N GLY A 172 12.88 -25.05 -6.80
CA GLY A 172 12.82 -25.46 -8.20
C GLY A 172 11.45 -26.03 -8.57
N TRP A 173 10.91 -26.92 -7.73
CA TRP A 173 9.55 -27.45 -7.88
C TRP A 173 8.49 -26.36 -7.83
N ILE A 174 8.58 -25.48 -6.84
CA ILE A 174 7.69 -24.34 -6.68
C ILE A 174 7.67 -23.48 -7.96
N ASN A 175 8.83 -23.11 -8.52
CA ASN A 175 8.88 -22.33 -9.76
C ASN A 175 8.28 -23.08 -10.94
N LEU A 176 8.53 -24.39 -11.04
CA LEU A 176 7.91 -25.21 -12.08
C LEU A 176 6.38 -25.16 -11.99
N PHE A 177 5.80 -25.22 -10.78
CA PHE A 177 4.35 -25.08 -10.61
C PHE A 177 3.85 -23.70 -10.95
N PHE A 178 4.58 -22.65 -10.61
CA PHE A 178 4.21 -21.31 -11.02
C PHE A 178 4.18 -21.22 -12.54
N LEU A 179 5.19 -21.75 -13.24
CA LEU A 179 5.18 -21.83 -14.69
C LEU A 179 3.95 -22.59 -15.21
N LEU A 180 3.58 -23.73 -14.61
CA LEU A 180 2.40 -24.51 -15.02
C LEU A 180 1.07 -23.78 -14.78
N VAL A 181 0.91 -23.08 -13.65
CA VAL A 181 -0.31 -22.30 -13.35
C VAL A 181 -0.43 -21.09 -14.27
N VAL A 182 0.70 -20.45 -14.60
CA VAL A 182 0.81 -19.32 -15.54
C VAL A 182 0.39 -19.72 -16.97
N LEU A 183 0.66 -20.97 -17.39
CA LEU A 183 0.29 -21.47 -18.72
C LEU A 183 -1.23 -21.47 -18.99
N LYS A 184 -2.07 -21.36 -17.95
CA LYS A 184 -3.50 -21.08 -18.08
C LYS A 184 -3.75 -19.58 -17.87
N PRO A 185 -3.71 -18.76 -18.94
CA PRO A 185 -3.77 -17.32 -18.76
C PRO A 185 -5.14 -16.93 -18.18
N PRO A 186 -5.19 -15.89 -17.33
CA PRO A 186 -6.45 -15.44 -16.75
C PRO A 186 -7.50 -15.12 -17.80
N ILE A 187 -8.76 -15.41 -17.44
CA ILE A 187 -9.92 -15.12 -18.28
C ILE A 187 -9.96 -13.61 -18.61
N LYS A 188 -9.46 -12.76 -17.70
CA LYS A 188 -9.24 -11.32 -17.90
C LYS A 188 -7.85 -10.93 -17.40
N THR A 189 -7.04 -10.21 -18.18
CA THR A 189 -5.74 -9.68 -17.70
C THR A 189 -5.95 -8.53 -16.70
N ALA A 190 -4.97 -8.26 -15.85
CA ALA A 190 -5.00 -7.09 -14.97
C ALA A 190 -5.02 -5.81 -15.81
N ARG A 191 -4.30 -5.78 -16.95
CA ARG A 191 -4.39 -4.70 -17.93
C ARG A 191 -5.81 -4.47 -18.45
N ALA A 192 -6.52 -5.51 -18.89
CA ALA A 192 -7.88 -5.36 -19.39
C ALA A 192 -8.85 -4.89 -18.30
N TYR A 193 -8.61 -5.28 -17.04
CA TYR A 193 -9.36 -4.73 -15.92
C TYR A 193 -9.07 -3.24 -15.74
N ILE A 194 -7.79 -2.83 -15.73
CA ILE A 194 -7.40 -1.43 -15.56
C ILE A 194 -7.99 -0.58 -16.69
N SER A 195 -7.77 -0.96 -17.94
CA SER A 195 -8.19 -0.17 -19.09
C SER A 195 -9.69 -0.21 -19.33
N LYS A 196 -10.38 -1.35 -19.14
CA LYS A 196 -11.81 -1.46 -19.49
C LYS A 196 -12.76 -1.24 -18.32
N LEU A 197 -12.27 -1.29 -17.08
CA LEU A 197 -13.11 -1.18 -15.88
C LEU A 197 -12.65 -0.06 -14.95
N LEU A 198 -11.39 -0.09 -14.49
CA LEU A 198 -10.91 0.83 -13.46
C LEU A 198 -10.83 2.27 -13.96
N LEU A 199 -10.09 2.51 -15.04
CA LEU A 199 -9.91 3.85 -15.62
C LEU A 199 -11.24 4.43 -16.12
N PRO A 200 -12.09 3.68 -16.86
CA PRO A 200 -13.41 4.18 -17.24
C PRO A 200 -14.28 4.52 -16.03
N SER A 201 -14.29 3.68 -14.99
CA SER A 201 -15.08 3.97 -13.77
C SER A 201 -14.62 5.27 -13.11
N LEU A 202 -13.31 5.50 -13.05
CA LEU A 202 -12.74 6.71 -12.46
C LEU A 202 -13.10 7.96 -13.26
N LEU A 203 -13.03 7.89 -14.59
CA LEU A 203 -13.44 8.97 -15.49
C LEU A 203 -14.94 9.28 -15.38
N ASN A 204 -15.80 8.24 -15.31
CA ASN A 204 -17.25 8.42 -15.10
C ASN A 204 -17.54 9.03 -13.72
N ASP A 205 -16.83 8.60 -12.67
CA ASP A 205 -16.98 9.16 -11.33
C ASP A 205 -16.56 10.65 -11.31
N ALA A 206 -15.48 11.02 -12.01
CA ALA A 206 -15.06 12.42 -12.18
C ALA A 206 -16.10 13.24 -12.97
N ALA A 207 -16.61 12.73 -14.10
CA ALA A 207 -17.66 13.38 -14.89
C ALA A 207 -18.94 13.57 -14.06
N LYS A 208 -19.34 12.54 -13.29
CA LYS A 208 -20.49 12.60 -12.39
C LYS A 208 -20.30 13.66 -11.29
N ARG A 209 -19.08 13.80 -10.76
CA ARG A 209 -18.76 14.84 -9.77
C ARG A 209 -18.96 16.24 -10.35
N ILE A 210 -18.49 16.50 -11.57
CA ILE A 210 -18.71 17.79 -12.25
C ILE A 210 -20.21 18.08 -12.35
N ARG A 211 -21.00 17.13 -12.86
CA ARG A 211 -22.44 17.29 -13.01
C ARG A 211 -23.19 17.54 -11.70
N ILE A 212 -22.82 16.86 -10.62
CA ILE A 212 -23.40 17.10 -9.29
C ILE A 212 -23.13 18.53 -8.84
N SER A 213 -21.97 19.08 -9.20
CA SER A 213 -21.57 20.42 -8.79
C SER A 213 -22.27 21.50 -9.62
N LEU A 214 -22.41 21.28 -10.94
CA LEU A 214 -23.23 22.13 -11.82
C LEU A 214 -24.70 22.17 -11.35
N GLN A 215 -25.28 21.02 -11.04
CA GLN A 215 -26.65 20.94 -10.52
C GLN A 215 -26.82 21.69 -9.20
N ARG A 216 -25.78 21.80 -8.39
CA ARG A 216 -25.86 22.50 -7.10
C ARG A 216 -25.98 24.01 -7.32
N GLU A 217 -25.20 24.55 -8.24
CA GLU A 217 -25.25 25.96 -8.63
C GLU A 217 -26.63 26.33 -9.21
N ASP A 218 -27.17 25.52 -10.14
CA ASP A 218 -28.50 25.75 -10.70
C ASP A 218 -29.59 25.82 -9.58
N ASN A 219 -29.48 24.93 -8.58
CA ASN A 219 -30.41 24.93 -7.44
C ASN A 219 -30.19 26.11 -6.50
N ASP A 220 -28.95 26.56 -6.30
CA ASP A 220 -28.64 27.70 -5.44
C ASP A 220 -29.15 29.00 -6.09
N ASP A 221 -29.06 29.14 -7.41
CA ASP A 221 -29.66 30.24 -8.18
C ASP A 221 -31.19 30.24 -8.11
N GLU A 222 -31.83 29.08 -8.27
CA GLU A 222 -33.29 28.94 -8.10
C GLU A 222 -33.72 29.28 -6.67
N ASN A 223 -32.96 28.85 -5.65
CA ASN A 223 -33.22 29.15 -4.26
C ASN A 223 -33.02 30.64 -3.95
N HIS A 224 -32.01 31.30 -4.50
CA HIS A 224 -31.80 32.74 -4.35
C HIS A 224 -32.92 33.55 -5.02
N GLN A 225 -33.45 33.07 -6.14
CA GLN A 225 -34.64 33.67 -6.77
C GLN A 225 -35.91 33.44 -5.92
N ALA A 226 -36.06 32.27 -5.31
CA ALA A 226 -37.20 31.93 -4.45
C ALA A 226 -37.15 32.58 -3.05
N ALA A 227 -35.96 32.84 -2.50
CA ALA A 227 -35.75 33.44 -1.18
C ALA A 227 -36.19 34.91 -1.08
N ASN A 228 -36.53 35.55 -2.20
CA ASN A 228 -37.20 36.85 -2.22
C ASN A 228 -38.68 36.80 -1.82
N VAL A 229 -39.22 35.62 -1.46
CA VAL A 229 -40.54 35.47 -0.85
C VAL A 229 -40.42 35.51 0.68
N PRO A 230 -40.90 36.58 1.34
CA PRO A 230 -40.75 36.75 2.78
C PRO A 230 -41.83 35.96 3.52
N ASP A 231 -41.64 34.65 3.73
CA ASP A 231 -42.11 34.00 4.97
C ASP A 231 -41.55 32.58 5.14
N GLY A 232 -40.87 32.36 6.28
CA GLY A 232 -40.92 31.10 7.03
C GLY A 232 -40.12 29.89 6.55
N GLY A 233 -38.81 29.89 6.76
CA GLY A 233 -38.10 28.69 7.23
C GLY A 233 -37.79 27.57 6.22
N LEU A 234 -37.30 27.88 5.02
CA LEU A 234 -36.66 26.86 4.19
C LEU A 234 -35.24 26.57 4.70
N GLN A 235 -35.13 25.57 5.59
CA GLN A 235 -33.89 24.84 5.79
C GLN A 235 -33.54 24.19 4.45
N SER A 236 -32.35 24.50 3.90
CA SER A 236 -31.96 24.06 2.55
C SER A 236 -32.09 22.53 2.44
N LEU A 237 -33.05 22.11 1.64
CA LEU A 237 -33.50 20.72 1.51
C LEU A 237 -32.56 19.97 0.56
N TYR A 238 -31.25 20.15 0.72
CA TYR A 238 -30.28 19.30 0.03
C TYR A 238 -30.37 17.93 0.68
N PRO A 239 -30.89 16.88 0.00
CA PRO A 239 -31.14 15.61 0.64
C PRO A 239 -29.81 15.06 1.17
N GLU A 240 -29.78 14.62 2.44
CA GLU A 240 -28.60 13.97 3.04
C GLU A 240 -28.05 12.82 2.14
N GLU A 241 -28.94 12.19 1.37
CA GLU A 241 -28.60 11.18 0.37
C GLU A 241 -27.68 11.69 -0.74
N LYS A 242 -27.87 12.92 -1.25
CA LYS A 242 -26.99 13.52 -2.28
C LYS A 242 -25.60 13.82 -1.71
N GLN A 243 -25.52 14.35 -0.50
CA GLN A 243 -24.24 14.60 0.18
C GLN A 243 -23.50 13.28 0.46
N SER A 244 -24.21 12.24 0.90
CA SER A 244 -23.64 10.91 1.08
C SER A 244 -23.11 10.32 -0.23
N GLN A 245 -23.84 10.51 -1.33
CA GLN A 245 -23.41 10.05 -2.65
C GLN A 245 -22.16 10.80 -3.15
N GLU A 246 -22.11 12.11 -2.93
CA GLU A 246 -20.94 12.95 -3.25
C GLU A 246 -19.71 12.48 -2.47
N ALA A 247 -19.83 12.31 -1.15
CA ALA A 247 -18.75 11.81 -0.31
C ALA A 247 -18.23 10.44 -0.78
N GLN A 248 -19.13 9.52 -1.17
CA GLN A 248 -18.76 8.22 -1.73
C GLN A 248 -18.02 8.33 -3.08
N ILE A 249 -18.41 9.27 -3.94
CA ILE A 249 -17.74 9.50 -5.23
C ILE A 249 -16.33 10.03 -4.97
N VAL A 250 -16.18 11.03 -4.10
CA VAL A 250 -14.87 11.58 -3.71
C VAL A 250 -13.98 10.48 -3.14
N GLU A 251 -14.48 9.68 -2.20
CA GLU A 251 -13.74 8.55 -1.62
C GLU A 251 -13.28 7.55 -2.68
N ARG A 252 -14.15 7.19 -3.65
CA ARG A 252 -13.80 6.28 -4.75
C ARG A 252 -12.74 6.86 -5.66
N ILE A 253 -12.86 8.14 -6.02
CA ILE A 253 -11.88 8.85 -6.86
C ILE A 253 -10.53 8.85 -6.14
N THR A 254 -10.48 9.34 -4.91
CA THR A 254 -9.25 9.44 -4.11
C THR A 254 -8.58 8.08 -3.94
N ARG A 255 -9.32 7.05 -3.47
CA ARG A 255 -8.76 5.71 -3.27
C ARG A 255 -8.21 5.11 -4.56
N THR A 256 -8.90 5.30 -5.67
CA THR A 256 -8.47 4.76 -6.98
C THR A 256 -7.27 5.54 -7.52
N ALA A 257 -7.29 6.86 -7.43
CA ALA A 257 -6.19 7.73 -7.83
C ALA A 257 -4.89 7.40 -7.08
N ILE A 258 -4.97 7.12 -5.78
CA ILE A 258 -3.83 6.67 -4.96
C ILE A 258 -3.34 5.30 -5.41
N ALA A 259 -4.25 4.38 -5.75
CA ALA A 259 -3.84 3.06 -6.26
C ALA A 259 -3.11 3.18 -7.62
N LEU A 260 -3.44 4.19 -8.42
CA LEU A 260 -2.77 4.51 -9.68
C LEU A 260 -1.43 5.26 -9.50
N ASP A 261 -1.11 5.69 -8.28
CA ASP A 261 0.09 6.47 -7.99
C ASP A 261 1.38 5.77 -8.47
N LYS A 262 2.28 6.56 -9.05
CA LYS A 262 3.55 6.14 -9.69
C LYS A 262 3.42 5.03 -10.74
N GLY A 263 2.21 4.73 -11.20
CA GLY A 263 1.93 3.58 -12.04
C GLY A 263 2.19 2.24 -11.33
N ASN A 264 2.10 2.16 -10.00
CA ASN A 264 2.37 0.94 -9.24
C ASN A 264 1.60 -0.27 -9.78
N ILE A 265 0.32 -0.05 -10.14
CA ILE A 265 -0.48 -1.09 -10.77
C ILE A 265 0.09 -1.46 -12.15
N ALA A 266 0.48 -0.49 -12.97
CA ALA A 266 1.09 -0.74 -14.28
C ALA A 266 2.43 -1.51 -14.16
N VAL A 267 3.26 -1.18 -13.17
CA VAL A 267 4.55 -1.86 -12.88
C VAL A 267 4.31 -3.34 -12.60
N ASN A 268 3.28 -3.64 -11.82
CA ASN A 268 2.90 -5.00 -11.48
C ASN A 268 2.37 -5.80 -12.68
N THR A 269 1.99 -5.14 -13.78
CA THR A 269 1.53 -5.81 -15.01
C THR A 269 2.61 -5.98 -16.08
N ALA A 270 3.82 -5.42 -15.90
CA ALA A 270 4.86 -5.38 -16.93
C ALA A 270 5.34 -6.75 -17.46
N PHE A 271 5.05 -7.84 -16.73
CA PHE A 271 5.43 -9.22 -17.08
C PHE A 271 4.24 -10.15 -17.30
N GLU A 272 3.03 -9.62 -17.53
CA GLU A 272 1.95 -10.47 -18.01
C GLU A 272 2.43 -11.22 -19.27
N LEU A 273 2.40 -12.56 -19.27
CA LEU A 273 2.92 -13.37 -20.39
C LEU A 273 2.33 -13.00 -21.76
N ARG A 274 1.13 -12.38 -21.77
CA ARG A 274 0.49 -11.87 -22.98
C ARG A 274 1.15 -10.60 -23.54
N LEU A 275 1.92 -9.84 -22.75
CA LEU A 275 2.72 -8.70 -23.23
C LEU A 275 3.91 -9.11 -24.08
N LEU A 276 4.38 -10.36 -23.95
CA LEU A 276 5.31 -10.94 -24.93
C LEU A 276 4.66 -11.09 -26.33
N ARG A 277 3.35 -10.87 -26.45
CA ARG A 277 2.60 -10.88 -27.72
C ARG A 277 2.25 -9.48 -28.24
N CYS A 278 2.37 -8.43 -27.43
CA CYS A 278 2.13 -7.05 -27.87
C CYS A 278 3.40 -6.49 -28.54
N ALA A 279 3.26 -5.39 -29.29
CA ALA A 279 4.38 -4.55 -29.72
C ALA A 279 5.30 -4.22 -28.52
N PRO A 280 6.59 -3.88 -28.71
CA PRO A 280 7.63 -4.05 -27.70
C PRO A 280 7.21 -3.56 -26.30
N PRO A 281 7.38 -4.38 -25.24
CA PRO A 281 6.91 -4.09 -23.87
C PRO A 281 7.35 -2.73 -23.29
N SER A 282 8.35 -2.08 -23.89
CA SER A 282 8.82 -0.73 -23.54
C SER A 282 7.78 0.35 -23.80
N CYS A 283 6.95 0.25 -24.85
CA CYS A 283 5.93 1.27 -25.14
C CYS A 283 4.71 1.08 -24.24
N SER A 284 4.25 -0.17 -24.16
CA SER A 284 3.01 -0.55 -23.51
C SER A 284 2.96 -0.23 -22.00
N TYR A 285 4.02 -0.46 -21.22
CA TYR A 285 3.98 -0.12 -19.79
C TYR A 285 4.05 1.40 -19.54
N ILE A 286 4.91 2.10 -20.28
CA ILE A 286 5.07 3.56 -20.15
C ILE A 286 3.75 4.25 -20.48
N ILE A 287 3.11 3.88 -21.60
CA ILE A 287 1.82 4.43 -22.00
C ILE A 287 0.73 4.13 -20.96
N LEU A 288 0.69 2.92 -20.39
CA LEU A 288 -0.26 2.62 -19.31
C LEU A 288 0.00 3.48 -18.06
N LYS A 289 1.27 3.66 -17.70
CA LYS A 289 1.65 4.53 -16.57
C LYS A 289 1.21 5.96 -16.84
N ASP A 290 1.51 6.50 -18.02
CA ASP A 290 1.14 7.86 -18.41
C ASP A 290 -0.37 8.03 -18.45
N LEU A 291 -1.11 7.03 -18.94
CA LEU A 291 -2.57 6.98 -18.89
C LEU A 291 -3.08 7.01 -17.44
N CYS A 292 -2.51 6.19 -16.55
CA CYS A 292 -2.88 6.17 -15.13
C CYS A 292 -2.61 7.51 -14.46
N LEU A 293 -1.49 8.17 -14.78
CA LEU A 293 -1.12 9.48 -14.26
C LEU A 293 -2.03 10.59 -14.82
N ALA A 294 -2.37 10.55 -16.11
CA ALA A 294 -3.30 11.49 -16.74
C ALA A 294 -4.70 11.39 -16.11
N VAL A 295 -5.23 10.17 -15.94
CA VAL A 295 -6.52 9.93 -15.28
C VAL A 295 -6.49 10.34 -13.80
N ARG A 296 -5.39 10.07 -13.08
CA ARG A 296 -5.20 10.55 -11.70
C ARG A 296 -5.23 12.08 -11.65
N GLY A 297 -4.40 12.73 -12.46
CA GLY A 297 -4.25 14.18 -12.48
C GLY A 297 -5.57 14.88 -12.77
N ILE A 298 -6.32 14.42 -13.77
CA ILE A 298 -7.61 15.02 -14.10
C ILE A 298 -8.64 14.79 -13.00
N SER A 299 -8.71 13.59 -12.43
CA SER A 299 -9.71 13.28 -11.41
C SER A 299 -9.50 14.10 -10.14
N LEU A 300 -8.23 14.28 -9.75
CA LEU A 300 -7.89 15.09 -8.58
C LEU A 300 -8.09 16.60 -8.84
N ARG A 301 -7.78 17.10 -10.04
CA ARG A 301 -8.06 18.50 -10.40
C ARG A 301 -9.56 18.79 -10.48
N VAL A 302 -10.36 17.85 -10.96
CA VAL A 302 -11.83 17.96 -10.92
C VAL A 302 -12.34 18.07 -9.48
N LEU A 303 -11.76 17.30 -8.54
CA LEU A 303 -12.10 17.44 -7.12
C LEU A 303 -11.73 18.82 -6.59
N THR A 304 -10.53 19.29 -6.89
CA THR A 304 -10.04 20.61 -6.46
C THR A 304 -10.88 21.74 -7.04
N ALA A 305 -11.12 21.74 -8.36
CA ALA A 305 -12.02 22.67 -9.03
C ALA A 305 -13.42 22.64 -8.41
N SER A 306 -13.93 21.44 -8.10
CA SER A 306 -15.25 21.32 -7.51
C SER A 306 -15.35 22.01 -6.15
N GLN A 307 -14.30 21.98 -5.34
CA GLN A 307 -14.31 22.62 -4.02
C GLN A 307 -14.20 24.14 -4.07
N ILE A 308 -13.48 24.68 -5.05
CA ILE A 308 -13.26 26.13 -5.18
C ILE A 308 -14.45 26.81 -5.83
N SER A 309 -15.03 26.21 -6.87
CA SER A 309 -16.25 26.74 -7.46
C SER A 309 -17.42 26.75 -6.47
N LEU A 310 -17.44 25.81 -5.50
CA LEU A 310 -18.39 25.84 -4.38
C LEU A 310 -18.19 27.03 -3.44
N SER A 311 -16.97 27.56 -3.29
CA SER A 311 -16.75 28.76 -2.47
C SER A 311 -17.09 30.05 -3.21
N ASN A 312 -16.87 30.07 -4.53
CA ASN A 312 -16.98 31.29 -5.32
C ASN A 312 -18.32 31.41 -6.07
N GLY A 313 -19.14 30.35 -6.05
CA GLY A 313 -20.52 30.35 -6.53
C GLY A 313 -20.69 30.43 -8.04
N HIS A 314 -19.63 30.25 -8.84
CA HIS A 314 -19.70 30.25 -10.31
C HIS A 314 -18.92 29.06 -10.90
N TYR A 315 -19.58 28.18 -11.67
CA TYR A 315 -18.89 27.26 -12.59
C TYR A 315 -18.86 27.83 -14.02
N PRO A 316 -17.73 27.72 -14.71
CA PRO A 316 -17.68 27.99 -16.14
C PRO A 316 -18.59 27.03 -16.91
N SER A 317 -19.34 27.54 -17.91
CA SER A 317 -20.28 26.76 -18.73
C SER A 317 -19.61 25.59 -19.47
N ASN A 318 -18.29 25.64 -19.67
CA ASN A 318 -17.51 24.60 -20.32
C ASN A 318 -17.37 23.30 -19.50
N TYR A 319 -17.74 23.28 -18.21
CA TYR A 319 -17.63 22.09 -17.37
C TYR A 319 -18.58 20.97 -17.82
N SER A 320 -19.71 21.29 -18.46
CA SER A 320 -20.57 20.28 -19.07
C SER A 320 -19.85 19.56 -20.20
N GLU A 321 -19.15 20.29 -21.07
CA GLU A 321 -18.36 19.73 -22.17
C GLU A 321 -17.21 18.85 -21.66
N ILE A 322 -16.56 19.29 -20.57
CA ILE A 322 -15.50 18.51 -19.87
C ILE A 322 -16.07 17.18 -19.35
N ALA A 323 -17.25 17.19 -18.73
CA ALA A 323 -17.89 15.98 -18.22
C ALA A 323 -18.29 15.01 -19.35
N GLU A 324 -18.78 15.52 -20.48
CA GLU A 324 -19.07 14.72 -21.68
C GLU A 324 -17.81 14.11 -22.27
N ALA A 325 -16.74 14.89 -22.44
CA ALA A 325 -15.49 14.40 -22.98
C ALA A 325 -14.80 13.34 -22.08
N LEU A 326 -14.99 13.42 -20.77
CA LEU A 326 -14.55 12.39 -19.82
C LEU A 326 -15.31 11.07 -20.00
N ASP A 327 -16.63 11.14 -20.22
CA ASP A 327 -17.45 9.97 -20.50
C ASP A 327 -17.10 9.34 -21.87
N ASP A 328 -16.84 10.16 -22.89
CA ASP A 328 -16.35 9.70 -24.19
C ASP A 328 -15.02 8.96 -24.06
N CYS A 329 -14.07 9.53 -23.31
CA CYS A 329 -12.79 8.87 -23.00
C CYS A 329 -13.01 7.53 -22.29
N ALA A 330 -13.96 7.47 -21.36
CA ALA A 330 -14.30 6.23 -20.66
C ALA A 330 -14.96 5.19 -21.59
N GLU A 331 -15.80 5.63 -22.53
CA GLU A 331 -16.46 4.78 -23.51
C GLU A 331 -15.46 4.22 -24.53
N LEU A 332 -14.52 5.05 -25.02
CA LEU A 332 -13.41 4.63 -25.88
C LEU A 332 -12.60 3.50 -25.23
N LEU A 333 -12.21 3.70 -23.97
CA LEU A 333 -11.50 2.69 -23.18
C LEU A 333 -12.30 1.40 -22.96
N ARG A 334 -13.64 1.49 -22.78
CA ARG A 334 -14.53 0.32 -22.63
C ARG A 334 -14.67 -0.47 -23.92
N LYS A 335 -14.92 0.21 -25.05
CA LYS A 335 -15.05 -0.39 -26.39
C LYS A 335 -13.77 -1.11 -26.78
N ASN A 336 -12.62 -0.49 -26.50
CA ASN A 336 -11.30 -1.04 -26.81
C ASN A 336 -11.18 -1.41 -28.31
N GLU A 337 -11.78 -0.58 -29.14
CA GLU A 337 -11.67 -0.65 -30.59
C GLU A 337 -10.58 0.35 -31.01
N PRO A 338 -9.74 0.00 -32.01
CA PRO A 338 -8.79 0.96 -32.55
C PRO A 338 -9.57 2.16 -33.09
N VAL A 339 -9.07 3.35 -32.76
CA VAL A 339 -9.61 4.62 -33.25
C VAL A 339 -9.41 4.64 -34.76
N GLY A 340 -10.48 4.83 -35.52
CA GLY A 340 -10.42 4.79 -36.99
C GLY A 340 -9.49 5.87 -37.52
N GLU A 341 -8.85 5.63 -38.68
CA GLU A 341 -7.91 6.60 -39.28
C GLU A 341 -8.51 8.01 -39.46
N HIS A 342 -9.82 8.10 -39.72
CA HIS A 342 -10.53 9.38 -39.81
C HIS A 342 -10.56 10.21 -38.51
N GLU A 343 -10.45 9.59 -37.34
CA GLU A 343 -10.35 10.32 -36.07
C GLU A 343 -8.91 10.75 -35.76
N ARG A 344 -7.88 10.16 -36.42
CA ARG A 344 -6.48 10.57 -36.25
C ARG A 344 -6.16 11.86 -36.98
N ASP A 345 -6.68 12.02 -38.20
CA ASP A 345 -6.36 13.18 -39.06
C ASP A 345 -6.93 14.49 -38.51
N HIS A 346 -7.98 14.44 -37.68
CA HIS A 346 -8.56 15.63 -37.07
C HIS A 346 -7.73 16.19 -35.90
N ASP A 347 -6.79 15.41 -35.38
CA ASP A 347 -5.93 15.76 -34.24
C ASP A 347 -4.50 16.15 -34.68
N ASP A 348 -4.12 16.09 -35.95
CA ASP A 348 -2.76 16.42 -36.41
C ASP A 348 -2.44 17.94 -36.39
N ASP A 349 -3.47 18.79 -36.34
CA ASP A 349 -3.34 20.23 -36.03
C ASP A 349 -2.80 20.50 -34.60
N THR A 350 -2.61 19.45 -33.80
CA THR A 350 -2.17 19.51 -32.40
C THR A 350 -0.65 19.62 -32.23
N GLU A 351 0.18 19.27 -33.22
CA GLU A 351 1.64 19.46 -33.09
C GLU A 351 2.04 20.95 -32.98
N ASN A 352 1.16 21.87 -33.39
CA ASN A 352 1.36 23.30 -33.17
C ASN A 352 1.00 23.78 -31.75
N LEU A 353 0.31 22.99 -30.94
CA LEU A 353 -0.05 23.36 -29.55
C LEU A 353 1.13 23.29 -28.57
N THR A 354 2.21 22.58 -28.90
CA THR A 354 3.44 22.61 -28.09
C THR A 354 4.27 23.88 -28.33
N ASN A 355 4.10 24.54 -29.48
CA ASN A 355 4.79 25.80 -29.79
C ASN A 355 3.93 27.05 -29.49
N ASP A 356 2.60 26.94 -29.51
CA ASP A 356 1.67 28.06 -29.17
C ASP A 356 1.22 28.04 -27.70
N GLY A 357 2.07 27.53 -26.79
CA GLY A 357 1.83 27.48 -25.34
C GLY A 357 1.60 28.85 -24.69
N THR A 358 1.83 29.94 -25.43
CA THR A 358 1.53 31.32 -25.05
C THR A 358 0.03 31.58 -24.93
N ASN A 359 -0.83 31.02 -25.79
CA ASN A 359 -2.28 31.31 -25.80
C ASN A 359 -3.13 30.45 -24.84
N ILE A 360 -2.66 29.25 -24.44
CA ILE A 360 -3.46 28.32 -23.61
C ILE A 360 -3.72 28.83 -22.19
N LEU A 361 -2.88 29.72 -21.66
CA LEU A 361 -3.08 30.35 -20.34
C LEU A 361 -4.03 31.54 -20.35
N ARG A 362 -4.53 31.94 -21.53
CA ARG A 362 -5.47 33.04 -21.66
C ARG A 362 -6.92 32.58 -21.75
N ASP A 363 -7.22 31.27 -21.75
CA ASP A 363 -8.62 30.83 -21.65
C ASP A 363 -9.08 31.06 -20.19
N PRO A 364 -9.81 32.16 -19.91
CA PRO A 364 -10.24 32.48 -18.56
C PRO A 364 -11.23 31.43 -18.03
N GLU A 365 -11.82 30.68 -18.96
CA GLU A 365 -12.87 29.72 -18.65
C GLU A 365 -12.31 28.39 -18.11
N ASP A 366 -11.00 28.13 -18.21
CA ASP A 366 -10.40 26.86 -17.75
C ASP A 366 -9.16 27.06 -16.85
N PRO A 367 -9.35 27.61 -15.63
CA PRO A 367 -8.25 27.89 -14.71
C PRO A 367 -7.52 26.64 -14.20
N PHE A 368 -8.19 25.48 -14.23
CA PHE A 368 -7.61 24.20 -13.80
C PHE A 368 -6.98 23.41 -14.95
N LEU A 369 -7.05 23.93 -16.17
CA LEU A 369 -6.47 23.37 -17.39
C LEU A 369 -7.04 21.97 -17.70
N LEU A 370 -8.32 21.77 -17.40
CA LEU A 370 -9.02 20.52 -17.65
C LEU A 370 -9.13 20.22 -19.14
N LYS A 371 -9.39 21.21 -20.01
CA LYS A 371 -9.47 21.04 -21.47
C LYS A 371 -8.13 20.52 -22.06
N PRO A 372 -6.96 21.15 -21.83
CA PRO A 372 -5.68 20.60 -22.27
C PRO A 372 -5.40 19.20 -21.74
N MET A 373 -5.79 18.91 -20.49
CA MET A 373 -5.58 17.60 -19.88
C MET A 373 -6.49 16.52 -20.47
N ILE A 374 -7.75 16.83 -20.78
CA ILE A 374 -8.65 15.92 -21.51
C ILE A 374 -8.08 15.64 -22.90
N LYS A 375 -7.59 16.67 -23.60
CA LYS A 375 -6.98 16.49 -24.92
C LYS A 375 -5.75 15.57 -24.84
N HIS A 376 -4.88 15.80 -23.86
CA HIS A 376 -3.75 14.91 -23.59
C HIS A 376 -4.20 13.49 -23.23
N LEU A 377 -5.20 13.35 -22.37
CA LEU A 377 -5.77 12.06 -21.97
C LEU A 377 -6.31 11.30 -23.18
N LYS A 378 -7.09 11.95 -24.05
CA LYS A 378 -7.63 11.38 -25.28
C LYS A 378 -6.50 10.90 -26.19
N LYS A 379 -5.45 11.72 -26.39
CA LYS A 379 -4.25 11.33 -27.15
C LYS A 379 -3.57 10.08 -26.56
N VAL A 380 -3.37 10.04 -25.24
CA VAL A 380 -2.77 8.87 -24.56
C VAL A 380 -3.67 7.63 -24.66
N ILE A 381 -5.00 7.79 -24.59
CA ILE A 381 -5.97 6.70 -24.81
C ILE A 381 -5.89 6.17 -26.24
N VAL A 382 -5.80 7.03 -27.25
CA VAL A 382 -5.69 6.62 -28.67
C VAL A 382 -4.40 5.82 -28.86
N ILE A 383 -3.26 6.37 -28.41
CA ILE A 383 -1.95 5.70 -28.45
C ILE A 383 -2.03 4.33 -27.73
N TRP A 384 -2.72 4.28 -26.60
CA TRP A 384 -2.93 3.05 -25.84
C TRP A 384 -3.75 2.00 -26.59
N LEU A 385 -4.85 2.43 -27.21
CA LEU A 385 -5.76 1.55 -27.97
C LEU A 385 -5.08 1.02 -29.24
N ASP A 386 -4.31 1.86 -29.92
CA ASP A 386 -3.51 1.48 -31.08
C ASP A 386 -2.41 0.46 -30.71
N GLU A 387 -1.71 0.69 -29.60
CA GLU A 387 -0.68 -0.23 -29.09
C GLU A 387 -1.23 -1.57 -28.61
N ILE A 388 -2.45 -1.58 -28.06
CA ILE A 388 -3.13 -2.82 -27.71
C ILE A 388 -3.61 -3.55 -28.96
N GLY A 389 -4.06 -2.80 -29.97
CA GLY A 389 -4.46 -3.24 -31.30
C GLY A 389 -5.57 -4.30 -31.34
N PRO A 390 -6.21 -4.51 -32.51
CA PRO A 390 -6.97 -5.72 -32.73
C PRO A 390 -5.98 -6.89 -32.64
N ALA A 391 -6.30 -7.88 -31.80
CA ALA A 391 -5.43 -8.99 -31.46
C ALA A 391 -5.10 -9.87 -32.68
N ASP A 392 -4.21 -9.43 -33.57
CA ASP A 392 -3.71 -10.28 -34.63
C ASP A 392 -2.64 -11.20 -34.04
N ARG A 393 -3.11 -12.41 -33.72
CA ARG A 393 -2.53 -13.40 -32.78
C ARG A 393 -1.43 -14.24 -33.41
N SER A 394 -0.58 -13.69 -34.28
CA SER A 394 0.50 -14.51 -34.85
C SER A 394 1.55 -14.81 -33.77
N THR A 395 1.68 -16.09 -33.40
CA THR A 395 2.66 -16.60 -32.41
C THR A 395 4.12 -16.35 -32.81
N THR A 396 4.36 -16.02 -34.08
CA THR A 396 5.68 -15.82 -34.68
C THR A 396 6.43 -14.59 -34.15
N LYS A 397 5.74 -13.55 -33.65
CA LYS A 397 6.40 -12.35 -33.07
C LYS A 397 6.92 -12.55 -31.63
N TYR A 398 6.54 -13.64 -30.95
CA TYR A 398 6.87 -13.92 -29.54
C TYR A 398 8.37 -14.01 -29.26
N CYS A 399 9.13 -14.53 -30.22
CA CYS A 399 10.58 -14.72 -30.10
C CYS A 399 11.39 -13.67 -30.88
N SER A 400 10.79 -12.54 -31.25
CA SER A 400 11.54 -11.49 -31.94
C SER A 400 12.74 -11.03 -31.12
N GLU A 401 13.82 -10.65 -31.79
CA GLU A 401 15.02 -10.12 -31.16
C GLU A 401 14.70 -8.87 -30.31
N GLN A 402 13.73 -8.08 -30.74
CA GLN A 402 13.26 -6.88 -30.05
C GLN A 402 12.53 -7.22 -28.74
N SER A 403 11.69 -8.26 -28.71
CA SER A 403 11.08 -8.75 -27.46
C SER A 403 12.14 -9.22 -26.46
N ARG A 404 13.21 -9.89 -26.92
CA ARG A 404 14.34 -10.31 -26.06
C ARG A 404 15.13 -9.11 -25.53
N LYS A 405 15.45 -8.14 -26.38
CA LYS A 405 16.16 -6.91 -25.98
C LYS A 405 15.36 -6.12 -24.93
N THR A 406 14.04 -6.05 -25.13
CA THR A 406 13.12 -5.37 -24.20
C THR A 406 12.98 -6.10 -22.87
N MET A 407 12.86 -7.44 -22.90
CA MET A 407 12.86 -8.25 -21.68
C MET A 407 14.15 -8.01 -20.87
N LYS A 408 15.32 -7.93 -21.52
CA LYS A 408 16.60 -7.62 -20.85
C LYS A 408 16.61 -6.21 -20.25
N LEU A 409 16.16 -5.20 -21.01
CA LEU A 409 16.08 -3.81 -20.56
C LEU A 409 15.16 -3.63 -19.35
N ASN A 410 14.03 -4.32 -19.31
CA ASN A 410 13.07 -4.25 -18.19
C ASN A 410 13.47 -5.15 -17.01
N ALA A 411 14.13 -6.29 -17.28
CA ALA A 411 14.59 -7.20 -16.24
C ALA A 411 15.71 -6.57 -15.38
N LEU A 412 16.56 -5.71 -15.94
CA LEU A 412 17.71 -5.16 -15.22
C LEU A 412 17.32 -4.17 -14.09
N PRO A 413 16.53 -3.10 -14.31
CA PRO A 413 16.04 -2.24 -13.22
C PRO A 413 15.27 -3.03 -12.17
N TRP A 414 14.60 -4.11 -12.58
CA TRP A 414 13.88 -4.98 -11.66
C TRP A 414 14.81 -5.87 -10.84
N LEU A 415 15.83 -6.49 -11.44
CA LEU A 415 16.92 -7.19 -10.73
C LEU A 415 17.61 -6.25 -9.75
N ILE A 416 17.88 -5.01 -10.18
CA ILE A 416 18.41 -3.96 -9.32
C ILE A 416 17.41 -3.62 -8.21
N LYS A 417 16.09 -3.58 -8.46
CA LYS A 417 15.09 -3.43 -7.40
C LYS A 417 15.07 -4.60 -6.43
N ILE A 418 15.19 -5.87 -6.87
CA ILE A 418 15.26 -7.03 -5.97
C ILE A 418 16.53 -6.98 -5.13
N ILE A 419 17.69 -6.85 -5.77
CA ILE A 419 18.98 -6.76 -5.07
C ILE A 419 18.96 -5.53 -4.16
N GLY A 420 18.39 -4.44 -4.66
CA GLY A 420 18.09 -3.21 -3.96
C GLY A 420 17.00 -3.31 -2.91
N CYS A 421 16.29 -4.43 -2.74
CA CYS A 421 15.50 -4.69 -1.54
C CYS A 421 16.41 -5.07 -0.36
N PHE A 422 17.58 -5.63 -0.66
CA PHE A 422 18.57 -6.04 0.35
C PHE A 422 19.61 -4.94 0.63
N ILE A 423 19.87 -4.04 -0.32
CA ILE A 423 20.74 -2.87 -0.09
C ILE A 423 20.27 -2.07 1.13
N PRO A 424 18.96 -1.77 1.31
CA PRO A 424 18.47 -1.12 2.51
C PRO A 424 18.68 -1.90 3.79
N LEU A 425 18.57 -3.23 3.71
CA LEU A 425 18.79 -4.15 4.81
C LEU A 425 20.23 -3.97 5.37
N PHE A 426 21.24 -3.94 4.50
CA PHE A 426 22.65 -3.86 4.89
C PHE A 426 23.19 -2.43 5.06
N PHE A 427 22.69 -1.47 4.29
CA PHE A 427 23.27 -0.12 4.22
C PHE A 427 22.33 0.96 4.72
N VAL A 428 21.04 0.91 4.40
CA VAL A 428 20.11 2.01 4.76
C VAL A 428 19.75 1.96 6.22
N ILE A 429 19.47 0.78 6.81
CA ILE A 429 19.09 0.72 8.23
C ILE A 429 20.25 1.13 9.13
N PRO A 430 21.49 0.61 8.97
CA PRO A 430 22.61 1.10 9.76
C PRO A 430 22.87 2.59 9.53
N LYS A 431 22.83 3.07 8.27
CA LYS A 431 23.04 4.49 7.96
C LYS A 431 21.94 5.39 8.53
N ALA A 432 20.69 4.94 8.54
CA ALA A 432 19.57 5.66 9.13
C ALA A 432 19.69 5.72 10.66
N LEU A 433 20.07 4.61 11.31
CA LEU A 433 20.33 4.57 12.75
C LEU A 433 21.55 5.41 13.16
N LEU A 434 22.51 5.62 12.26
CA LEU A 434 23.68 6.46 12.51
C LEU A 434 23.47 7.95 12.19
N LYS A 435 22.38 8.33 11.52
CA LYS A 435 22.07 9.74 11.22
C LYS A 435 21.50 10.46 12.43
N LEU A 436 22.12 11.59 12.81
CA LEU A 436 21.63 12.45 13.90
C LEU A 436 20.18 12.93 13.68
N GLU A 437 19.82 13.25 12.43
CA GLU A 437 18.45 13.63 12.05
C GLU A 437 17.39 12.58 12.39
N THR A 438 17.74 11.29 12.32
CA THR A 438 16.81 10.22 12.68
C THR A 438 16.54 10.23 14.18
N TRP A 439 17.58 10.51 14.98
CA TRP A 439 17.46 10.62 16.44
C TRP A 439 16.69 11.86 16.85
N THR A 440 16.93 13.01 16.23
CA THR A 440 16.14 14.23 16.52
C THR A 440 14.66 14.01 16.20
N LYS A 441 14.34 13.38 15.05
CA LYS A 441 12.97 12.98 14.71
C LYS A 441 12.37 11.97 15.68
N LEU A 442 13.18 11.09 16.28
CA LEU A 442 12.70 10.10 17.26
C LEU A 442 12.15 10.76 18.52
N PHE A 443 12.75 11.89 18.93
CA PHE A 443 12.40 12.63 20.14
C PHE A 443 11.41 13.78 19.89
N ASP A 444 11.11 14.10 18.63
CA ASP A 444 10.09 15.08 18.29
C ASP A 444 8.69 14.52 18.65
N PRO A 445 7.93 15.19 19.56
CA PRO A 445 6.62 14.73 20.02
C PRO A 445 5.52 14.78 18.95
N PHE A 446 5.72 15.54 17.88
CA PHE A 446 4.80 15.64 16.74
C PHE A 446 5.06 14.54 15.70
N SER A 447 6.27 14.00 15.70
CA SER A 447 6.70 12.93 14.83
C SER A 447 6.17 11.56 15.29
N ASN A 448 5.69 10.76 14.33
CA ASN A 448 5.30 9.37 14.60
C ASN A 448 6.53 8.43 14.81
N HIS A 449 7.76 8.92 14.66
CA HIS A 449 8.96 8.07 14.73
C HIS A 449 9.19 7.53 16.14
N GLY A 450 8.90 8.31 17.19
CA GLY A 450 9.01 7.85 18.57
C GLY A 450 8.08 6.66 18.86
N ALA A 451 6.80 6.77 18.50
CA ALA A 451 5.83 5.69 18.66
C ALA A 451 6.22 4.44 17.84
N LYS A 452 6.68 4.63 16.59
CA LYS A 452 7.21 3.54 15.76
C LYS A 452 8.42 2.86 16.40
N ALA A 453 9.35 3.62 16.97
CA ALA A 453 10.54 3.06 17.61
C ALA A 453 10.21 2.27 18.89
N VAL A 454 9.32 2.81 19.73
CA VAL A 454 8.80 2.11 20.91
C VAL A 454 8.11 0.81 20.49
N TRP A 455 7.32 0.85 19.42
CA TRP A 455 6.72 -0.34 18.81
C TRP A 455 7.80 -1.36 18.41
N VAL A 456 8.84 -0.95 17.67
CA VAL A 456 9.95 -1.85 17.25
C VAL A 456 10.59 -2.53 18.45
N ILE A 457 10.91 -1.76 19.49
CA ILE A 457 11.54 -2.27 20.71
C ILE A 457 10.63 -3.28 21.42
N LYS A 458 9.35 -2.96 21.61
CA LYS A 458 8.39 -3.87 22.26
C LYS A 458 8.31 -5.20 21.54
N PHE A 459 8.11 -5.19 20.23
CA PHE A 459 7.97 -6.45 19.48
C PHE A 459 9.26 -7.24 19.43
N ALA A 460 10.42 -6.58 19.41
CA ALA A 460 11.71 -7.24 19.57
C ALA A 460 11.86 -7.89 20.94
N VAL A 461 11.47 -7.19 22.02
CA VAL A 461 11.48 -7.72 23.39
C VAL A 461 10.53 -8.91 23.52
N GLY A 462 9.29 -8.81 23.01
CA GLY A 462 8.33 -9.91 23.05
C GLY A 462 8.81 -11.15 22.29
N SER A 463 9.39 -10.96 21.10
CA SER A 463 10.02 -12.02 20.31
C SER A 463 11.20 -12.67 21.04
N THR A 464 12.11 -11.85 21.57
CA THR A 464 13.31 -12.30 22.29
C THR A 464 12.93 -13.02 23.58
N ALA A 465 11.89 -12.57 24.28
CA ALA A 465 11.37 -13.22 25.46
C ALA A 465 10.86 -14.63 25.13
N LEU A 466 10.00 -14.78 24.10
CA LEU A 466 9.50 -16.08 23.66
C LEU A 466 10.64 -17.02 23.23
N PHE A 467 11.64 -16.49 22.51
CA PHE A 467 12.83 -17.25 22.14
C PHE A 467 13.66 -17.66 23.37
N SER A 468 13.86 -16.75 24.32
CA SER A 468 14.57 -17.04 25.58
C SER A 468 13.86 -18.10 26.41
N MET A 469 12.52 -18.06 26.48
CA MET A 469 11.72 -19.10 27.12
C MET A 469 11.93 -20.46 26.44
N THR A 470 12.06 -20.48 25.11
CA THR A 470 12.34 -21.69 24.33
C THR A 470 13.72 -22.29 24.64
N VAL A 471 14.71 -21.42 24.87
CA VAL A 471 16.11 -21.83 25.06
C VAL A 471 16.44 -22.17 26.51
N PHE A 472 15.94 -21.40 27.47
CA PHE A 472 16.38 -21.44 28.87
C PHE A 472 15.33 -21.91 29.87
N TRP A 473 14.05 -21.92 29.51
CA TRP A 473 13.00 -22.35 30.43
C TRP A 473 12.61 -23.80 30.17
N ASP A 474 13.27 -24.73 30.85
CA ASP A 474 13.10 -26.18 30.63
C ASP A 474 11.64 -26.66 30.68
N ALA A 475 10.83 -26.12 31.59
CA ALA A 475 9.41 -26.47 31.66
C ALA A 475 8.63 -26.03 30.41
N TYR A 476 9.01 -24.91 29.78
CA TYR A 476 8.40 -24.43 28.53
C TYR A 476 8.99 -25.13 27.29
N LYS A 477 10.31 -25.38 27.30
CA LYS A 477 11.02 -26.14 26.27
C LYS A 477 10.52 -27.58 26.17
N ASN A 478 10.22 -28.21 27.29
CA ASN A 478 9.71 -29.58 27.34
C ASN A 478 8.19 -29.61 27.56
N TRP A 479 7.50 -28.49 27.33
CA TRP A 479 6.06 -28.46 27.48
C TRP A 479 5.40 -29.24 26.35
N ASP A 480 4.90 -30.42 26.70
CA ASP A 480 3.96 -31.18 25.89
C ASP A 480 2.64 -31.30 26.67
N LEU A 481 1.50 -31.04 26.02
CA LEU A 481 0.20 -31.14 26.71
C LEU A 481 -0.19 -32.60 27.02
N ILE A 482 0.41 -33.58 26.33
CA ILE A 482 0.14 -35.00 26.52
C ILE A 482 1.48 -35.76 26.47
N THR A 483 1.74 -36.52 27.53
CA THR A 483 3.08 -36.96 27.99
C THR A 483 3.62 -38.22 27.29
N ASN A 484 3.53 -38.34 25.97
CA ASN A 484 4.13 -39.50 25.28
C ASN A 484 5.62 -39.26 24.98
N ASP A 485 6.42 -40.34 25.00
CA ASP A 485 7.90 -40.34 24.99
C ASP A 485 8.57 -39.72 23.74
N THR A 486 7.79 -39.28 22.75
CA THR A 486 8.30 -38.64 21.54
C THR A 486 8.02 -37.14 21.59
N PRO A 487 9.04 -36.26 21.59
CA PRO A 487 8.84 -34.82 21.69
C PRO A 487 7.99 -34.33 20.50
N ALA A 488 6.75 -33.91 20.77
CA ALA A 488 5.83 -33.52 19.71
C ALA A 488 6.28 -32.21 19.06
N SER A 489 6.61 -32.26 17.77
CA SER A 489 6.43 -31.20 16.78
C SER A 489 6.77 -29.74 17.19
N HIS A 490 7.98 -29.41 17.65
CA HIS A 490 8.49 -28.02 17.83
C HIS A 490 7.47 -26.95 18.32
N PHE A 491 6.73 -27.24 19.39
CA PHE A 491 5.69 -26.35 19.95
C PHE A 491 6.13 -24.88 20.02
N GLN A 492 7.36 -24.64 20.49
CA GLN A 492 7.85 -23.29 20.76
C GLN A 492 8.07 -22.45 19.49
N ALA A 493 8.51 -23.07 18.39
CA ALA A 493 8.71 -22.38 17.12
C ALA A 493 7.39 -21.76 16.63
N TRP A 494 6.29 -22.49 16.84
CA TRP A 494 4.96 -22.01 16.45
C TRP A 494 4.49 -20.85 17.29
N VAL A 495 4.80 -20.80 18.58
CA VAL A 495 4.46 -19.65 19.43
C VAL A 495 5.10 -18.37 18.87
N ILE A 496 6.38 -18.42 18.52
CA ILE A 496 7.13 -17.27 17.97
C ILE A 496 6.61 -16.90 16.57
N ILE A 497 6.38 -17.89 15.71
CA ILE A 497 5.82 -17.66 14.36
C ILE A 497 4.47 -16.98 14.47
N SER A 498 3.57 -17.49 15.32
CA SER A 498 2.23 -16.94 15.50
C SER A 498 2.26 -15.55 16.11
N PHE A 499 3.20 -15.27 17.02
CA PHE A 499 3.46 -13.91 17.54
C PHE A 499 3.79 -12.92 16.41
N HIS A 500 4.81 -13.21 15.60
CA HIS A 500 5.27 -12.30 14.54
C HIS A 500 4.26 -12.13 13.43
N LEU A 501 3.66 -13.25 13.05
CA LEU A 501 2.62 -13.27 12.07
C LEU A 501 1.46 -12.39 12.57
N THR A 502 1.10 -12.39 13.87
CA THR A 502 -0.15 -11.77 14.40
C THR A 502 0.00 -10.30 14.69
N THR A 503 1.17 -9.91 15.14
CA THR A 503 1.61 -8.52 15.27
C THR A 503 1.23 -7.75 14.00
N THR A 504 0.86 -6.47 14.10
CA THR A 504 0.74 -5.48 13.01
C THR A 504 1.21 -4.11 13.48
N GLN A 505 1.31 -3.13 12.58
CA GLN A 505 1.76 -1.77 12.95
C GLN A 505 0.81 -1.12 13.98
N SER A 506 -0.51 -1.30 13.85
CA SER A 506 -1.48 -0.83 14.84
C SER A 506 -1.85 -1.87 15.88
N THR A 507 -2.35 -1.41 17.02
CA THR A 507 -2.99 -2.26 18.04
C THR A 507 -4.28 -2.88 17.51
N GLU A 508 -5.13 -2.10 16.85
CA GLU A 508 -6.39 -2.57 16.27
C GLU A 508 -6.17 -3.66 15.23
N GLY A 509 -5.19 -3.44 14.34
CA GLY A 509 -4.79 -4.44 13.35
C GLY A 509 -4.28 -5.72 14.01
N THR A 510 -3.57 -5.62 15.15
CA THR A 510 -2.98 -6.77 15.84
C THR A 510 -4.09 -7.60 16.48
N VAL A 511 -5.05 -6.94 17.13
CA VAL A 511 -6.23 -7.58 17.71
C VAL A 511 -7.08 -8.24 16.62
N LYS A 512 -7.38 -7.53 15.53
CA LYS A 512 -8.12 -8.07 14.37
C LYS A 512 -7.51 -9.33 13.81
N LYS A 513 -6.22 -9.23 13.53
CA LYS A 513 -5.46 -10.30 12.93
C LYS A 513 -5.34 -11.47 13.89
N GLY A 514 -5.17 -11.20 15.18
CA GLY A 514 -5.17 -12.21 16.24
C GLY A 514 -6.48 -12.98 16.31
N LEU A 515 -7.62 -12.27 16.33
CA LEU A 515 -8.95 -12.91 16.38
C LEU A 515 -9.25 -13.71 15.11
N LEU A 516 -8.98 -13.15 13.93
CA LEU A 516 -9.16 -13.87 12.66
C LEU A 516 -8.31 -15.14 12.60
N ARG A 517 -7.11 -15.12 13.17
CA ARG A 517 -6.24 -16.29 13.20
C ARG A 517 -6.60 -17.30 14.26
N LEU A 518 -7.04 -16.85 15.41
CA LEU A 518 -7.60 -17.74 16.42
C LEU A 518 -8.73 -18.56 15.79
N LEU A 519 -9.65 -17.90 15.07
CA LEU A 519 -10.72 -18.57 14.33
C LEU A 519 -10.17 -19.52 13.24
N ALA A 520 -9.18 -19.07 12.47
CA ALA A 520 -8.54 -19.89 11.43
C ALA A 520 -7.87 -21.14 11.99
N THR A 521 -7.08 -21.01 13.05
CA THR A 521 -6.35 -22.10 13.70
C THR A 521 -7.32 -23.12 14.29
N LEU A 522 -8.37 -22.67 14.99
CA LEU A 522 -9.38 -23.56 15.57
C LEU A 522 -10.11 -24.35 14.48
N SER A 523 -10.58 -23.66 13.43
CA SER A 523 -11.29 -24.30 12.31
C SER A 523 -10.39 -25.22 11.47
N ALA A 524 -9.12 -24.84 11.25
CA ALA A 524 -8.14 -25.67 10.55
C ALA A 524 -7.72 -26.89 11.37
N GLY A 525 -7.52 -26.74 12.68
CA GLY A 525 -7.23 -27.84 13.59
C GLY A 525 -8.36 -28.85 13.62
N LEU A 526 -9.62 -28.38 13.69
CA LEU A 526 -10.80 -29.24 13.57
C LEU A 526 -10.86 -29.94 12.19
N SER A 527 -10.62 -29.19 11.10
CA SER A 527 -10.62 -29.76 9.75
C SER A 527 -9.53 -30.83 9.55
N ALA A 528 -8.33 -30.59 10.10
CA ALA A 528 -7.23 -31.55 10.06
C ALA A 528 -7.53 -32.79 10.91
N PHE A 529 -8.10 -32.60 12.11
CA PHE A 529 -8.55 -33.70 12.96
C PHE A 529 -9.55 -34.60 12.22
N LEU A 530 -10.57 -34.00 11.59
CA LEU A 530 -11.59 -34.74 10.84
C LEU A 530 -10.99 -35.42 9.60
N CYS A 531 -10.07 -34.77 8.89
CA CYS A 531 -9.34 -35.36 7.77
C CYS A 531 -8.60 -36.64 8.20
N ILE A 532 -7.82 -36.55 9.27
CA ILE A 532 -7.04 -37.69 9.78
C ILE A 532 -7.98 -38.81 10.22
N ALA A 533 -9.09 -38.46 10.91
CA ALA A 533 -10.10 -39.41 11.35
C ALA A 533 -10.78 -40.15 10.18
N ALA A 534 -11.21 -39.40 9.17
CA ALA A 534 -12.01 -39.93 8.06
C ALA A 534 -11.17 -40.70 7.04
N CYS A 535 -9.95 -40.21 6.76
CA CYS A 535 -9.11 -40.80 5.73
C CYS A 535 -8.28 -41.99 6.25
N ASN A 536 -8.06 -42.10 7.56
CA ASN A 536 -7.32 -43.20 8.20
C ASN A 536 -5.99 -43.52 7.49
N GLY A 537 -5.22 -42.48 7.17
CA GLY A 537 -3.94 -42.60 6.46
C GLY A 537 -4.02 -42.79 4.93
N ASN A 538 -5.22 -42.88 4.34
CA ASN A 538 -5.38 -42.94 2.88
C ASN A 538 -4.92 -41.62 2.22
N PRO A 539 -3.83 -41.61 1.43
CA PRO A 539 -3.28 -40.38 0.84
C PRO A 539 -4.24 -39.72 -0.15
N TYR A 540 -5.00 -40.49 -0.92
CA TYR A 540 -5.95 -39.94 -1.91
C TYR A 540 -7.13 -39.26 -1.25
N GLY A 541 -7.68 -39.89 -0.20
CA GLY A 541 -8.75 -39.30 0.61
C GLY A 541 -8.28 -38.01 1.26
N THR A 542 -7.06 -37.99 1.78
CA THR A 542 -6.46 -36.80 2.40
C THR A 542 -6.25 -35.65 1.41
N VAL A 543 -5.68 -35.93 0.23
CA VAL A 543 -5.51 -34.91 -0.82
C VAL A 543 -6.87 -34.36 -1.27
N ALA A 544 -7.86 -35.24 -1.47
CA ALA A 544 -9.22 -34.82 -1.82
C ALA A 544 -9.83 -33.94 -0.73
N TRP A 545 -9.70 -34.32 0.54
CA TRP A 545 -10.19 -33.54 1.68
C TRP A 545 -9.56 -32.14 1.72
N LEU A 546 -8.22 -32.06 1.73
CA LEU A 546 -7.50 -30.79 1.77
C LEU A 546 -7.88 -29.90 0.58
N THR A 547 -8.03 -30.47 -0.61
CA THR A 547 -8.43 -29.75 -1.83
C THR A 547 -9.88 -29.25 -1.78
N LEU A 548 -10.78 -29.98 -1.12
CA LEU A 548 -12.18 -29.57 -0.97
C LEU A 548 -12.39 -28.53 0.14
N THR A 549 -11.61 -28.60 1.22
CA THR A 549 -11.77 -27.66 2.35
C THR A 549 -11.03 -26.34 2.14
N THR A 550 -9.89 -26.34 1.44
CA THR A 550 -9.06 -25.15 1.18
C THR A 550 -9.79 -23.98 0.45
N PRO A 551 -10.63 -24.21 -0.57
CA PRO A 551 -11.33 -23.14 -1.29
C PRO A 551 -12.28 -22.33 -0.42
N ILE A 552 -12.89 -22.93 0.60
CA ILE A 552 -13.94 -22.30 1.42
C ILE A 552 -13.39 -21.05 2.14
N PRO A 553 -12.35 -21.14 2.99
CA PRO A 553 -11.80 -19.96 3.64
C PRO A 553 -11.15 -19.01 2.65
N ILE A 554 -10.51 -19.50 1.57
CA ILE A 554 -9.96 -18.63 0.52
C ILE A 554 -11.07 -17.79 -0.08
N TYR A 555 -12.21 -18.39 -0.45
CA TYR A 555 -13.35 -17.67 -1.03
C TYR A 555 -13.93 -16.64 -0.07
N LEU A 556 -14.07 -16.99 1.21
CA LEU A 556 -14.66 -16.12 2.23
C LEU A 556 -13.77 -14.92 2.59
N ALA A 557 -12.45 -15.08 2.54
CA ALA A 557 -11.50 -14.05 2.95
C ALA A 557 -10.74 -13.37 1.79
N THR A 558 -10.88 -13.87 0.56
CA THR A 558 -10.40 -13.15 -0.63
C THR A 558 -11.29 -11.92 -0.83
N GLU A 559 -10.68 -10.75 -0.88
CA GLU A 559 -11.43 -9.52 -1.17
C GLU A 559 -12.12 -9.56 -2.52
N ARG A 560 -13.11 -8.69 -2.72
CA ARG A 560 -13.82 -8.60 -4.00
C ARG A 560 -13.15 -7.55 -4.90
N GLY A 561 -13.29 -7.73 -6.21
CA GLY A 561 -12.79 -6.79 -7.22
C GLY A 561 -11.28 -6.88 -7.45
N PHE A 562 -10.66 -5.75 -7.80
CA PHE A 562 -9.25 -5.70 -8.20
C PHE A 562 -8.28 -6.15 -7.11
N ALA A 563 -8.52 -5.72 -5.88
CA ALA A 563 -7.64 -5.98 -4.74
C ALA A 563 -7.36 -7.48 -4.54
N ALA A 564 -8.35 -8.33 -4.86
CA ALA A 564 -8.24 -9.78 -4.90
C ALA A 564 -7.09 -10.29 -5.78
N ARG A 565 -6.93 -9.69 -6.96
CA ARG A 565 -5.99 -10.14 -8.00
C ARG A 565 -4.58 -9.68 -7.75
N VAL A 566 -4.45 -8.50 -7.16
CA VAL A 566 -3.16 -7.86 -6.91
C VAL A 566 -2.63 -8.13 -5.50
N GLY A 567 -3.43 -8.80 -4.65
CA GLY A 567 -3.03 -9.12 -3.28
C GLY A 567 -2.59 -7.87 -2.50
N LEU A 568 -3.08 -6.69 -2.88
CA LEU A 568 -2.67 -5.41 -2.29
C LEU A 568 -3.39 -5.11 -0.99
N SER A 569 -4.43 -5.88 -0.64
CA SER A 569 -5.10 -5.67 0.62
C SER A 569 -4.19 -6.08 1.78
N LYS A 570 -4.12 -5.20 2.78
CA LYS A 570 -3.47 -5.49 4.04
C LYS A 570 -4.14 -6.61 4.82
N ASP A 571 -5.43 -6.87 4.57
CA ASP A 571 -6.17 -7.98 5.18
C ASP A 571 -6.03 -9.29 4.43
N TYR A 572 -5.42 -9.21 3.24
CA TYR A 572 -5.26 -10.36 2.39
C TYR A 572 -4.45 -11.44 3.11
N GLY A 573 -5.08 -12.59 3.31
CA GLY A 573 -4.39 -13.77 3.79
C GLY A 573 -4.63 -14.20 5.21
N TYR A 574 -5.03 -13.33 6.11
CA TYR A 574 -4.86 -13.65 7.53
C TYR A 574 -5.70 -14.83 8.01
N LEU A 575 -6.95 -14.92 7.58
CA LEU A 575 -7.83 -16.03 7.89
C LEU A 575 -7.43 -17.27 7.08
N TYR A 576 -7.43 -17.18 5.75
CA TYR A 576 -7.31 -18.37 4.92
C TYR A 576 -5.87 -18.90 4.79
N GLN A 577 -4.83 -18.06 4.81
CA GLN A 577 -3.43 -18.53 4.84
C GLN A 577 -3.21 -19.31 6.13
N CYS A 578 -3.62 -18.74 7.27
CA CYS A 578 -3.48 -19.41 8.56
C CYS A 578 -4.26 -20.73 8.58
N PHE A 579 -5.46 -20.75 8.00
CA PHE A 579 -6.24 -21.98 7.89
C PHE A 579 -5.51 -23.04 7.05
N VAL A 580 -5.18 -22.70 5.80
CA VAL A 580 -4.56 -23.62 4.83
C VAL A 580 -3.24 -24.16 5.36
N PHE A 581 -2.41 -23.27 5.89
CA PHE A 581 -1.11 -23.60 6.44
C PHE A 581 -1.21 -24.49 7.69
N THR A 582 -2.06 -24.12 8.66
CA THR A 582 -2.25 -24.92 9.89
C THR A 582 -2.81 -26.30 9.55
N GLN A 583 -3.80 -26.37 8.66
CA GLN A 583 -4.39 -27.63 8.22
C GLN A 583 -3.36 -28.53 7.55
N ALA A 584 -2.62 -27.98 6.58
CA ALA A 584 -1.60 -28.72 5.83
C ALA A 584 -0.50 -29.23 6.74
N ILE A 585 0.00 -28.40 7.67
CA ILE A 585 1.04 -28.81 8.63
C ILE A 585 0.57 -29.96 9.49
N ILE A 586 -0.57 -29.85 10.16
CA ILE A 586 -1.06 -30.93 11.05
C ILE A 586 -1.17 -32.24 10.26
N VAL A 587 -1.75 -32.19 9.06
CA VAL A 587 -1.95 -33.40 8.25
C VAL A 587 -0.63 -34.00 7.74
N MET A 588 0.34 -33.16 7.35
CA MET A 588 1.64 -33.64 6.86
C MET A 588 2.51 -34.16 8.01
N TYR A 589 2.53 -33.49 9.17
CA TYR A 589 3.28 -33.93 10.35
C TYR A 589 2.73 -35.24 10.91
N TYR A 590 1.41 -35.40 11.00
CA TYR A 590 0.79 -36.66 11.44
C TYR A 590 1.21 -37.87 10.60
N ARG A 591 1.53 -37.63 9.33
CA ARG A 591 1.97 -38.69 8.43
C ARG A 591 3.43 -39.08 8.64
N ASP A 592 4.29 -38.09 8.89
CA ASP A 592 5.74 -38.30 8.95
C ASP A 592 6.25 -38.67 10.35
N GLU A 593 5.56 -38.23 11.41
CA GLU A 593 5.92 -38.56 12.79
C GLU A 593 5.27 -39.88 13.22
N GLU A 594 6.06 -40.95 13.24
CA GLU A 594 5.64 -42.22 13.84
C GLU A 594 5.49 -42.04 15.37
N GLY A 595 4.31 -42.39 15.91
CA GLY A 595 4.05 -42.39 17.35
C GLY A 595 3.23 -41.20 17.88
N THR A 596 3.15 -40.08 17.15
CA THR A 596 2.36 -38.92 17.58
C THR A 596 0.86 -39.17 17.42
N THR A 597 0.08 -38.97 18.49
CA THR A 597 -1.38 -39.12 18.39
C THR A 597 -1.99 -37.92 17.67
N ARG A 598 -3.12 -38.15 16.97
CA ARG A 598 -3.88 -37.07 16.32
C ARG A 598 -4.26 -35.94 17.30
N ASN A 599 -4.61 -36.31 18.54
CA ASN A 599 -5.08 -35.35 19.55
C ASN A 599 -3.95 -34.43 20.01
N GLU A 600 -2.77 -35.00 20.29
CA GLU A 600 -1.54 -34.27 20.63
C GLU A 600 -1.22 -33.21 19.58
N LEU A 601 -1.09 -33.63 18.32
CA LEU A 601 -0.63 -32.74 17.26
C LEU A 601 -1.60 -31.57 17.04
N VAL A 602 -2.91 -31.82 17.03
CA VAL A 602 -3.94 -30.79 16.87
C VAL A 602 -3.95 -29.84 18.07
N LEU A 603 -3.93 -30.39 19.29
CA LEU A 603 -4.01 -29.59 20.51
C LEU A 603 -2.76 -28.72 20.69
N ASN A 604 -1.56 -29.30 20.52
CA ASN A 604 -0.29 -28.58 20.63
C ASN A 604 -0.23 -27.42 19.63
N ARG A 605 -0.68 -27.64 18.38
CA ARG A 605 -0.74 -26.59 17.35
C ARG A 605 -1.72 -25.48 17.69
N ILE A 606 -2.91 -25.82 18.19
CA ILE A 606 -3.91 -24.82 18.61
C ILE A 606 -3.36 -24.00 19.76
N VAL A 607 -2.85 -24.64 20.82
CA VAL A 607 -2.35 -23.96 22.01
C VAL A 607 -1.15 -23.08 21.68
N ALA A 608 -0.17 -23.56 20.91
CA ALA A 608 0.99 -22.77 20.51
C ALA A 608 0.59 -21.48 19.77
N ASN A 609 -0.34 -21.60 18.81
CA ASN A 609 -0.87 -20.44 18.10
C ASN A 609 -1.59 -19.46 19.04
N CYS A 610 -2.41 -19.98 19.96
CA CYS A 610 -3.14 -19.15 20.92
C CYS A 610 -2.20 -18.35 21.83
N ILE A 611 -1.12 -18.96 22.31
CA ILE A 611 -0.12 -18.27 23.15
C ILE A 611 0.57 -17.18 22.34
N GLY A 612 1.02 -17.49 21.11
CA GLY A 612 1.68 -16.50 20.25
C GLY A 612 0.76 -15.32 19.90
N ILE A 613 -0.50 -15.60 19.57
CA ILE A 613 -1.53 -14.58 19.33
C ILE A 613 -1.76 -13.72 20.59
N THR A 614 -1.91 -14.36 21.76
CA THR A 614 -2.15 -13.66 23.02
C THR A 614 -0.98 -12.77 23.37
N MET A 615 0.25 -13.26 23.24
CA MET A 615 1.46 -12.46 23.48
C MET A 615 1.53 -11.26 22.52
N ALA A 616 1.18 -11.43 21.25
CA ALA A 616 1.16 -10.32 20.29
C ALA A 616 0.13 -9.25 20.68
N ILE A 617 -1.06 -9.67 21.10
CA ILE A 617 -2.11 -8.76 21.59
C ILE A 617 -1.64 -8.03 22.85
N LEU A 618 -1.10 -8.76 23.84
CA LEU A 618 -0.60 -8.15 25.08
C LEU A 618 0.50 -7.13 24.79
N MET A 619 1.48 -7.46 23.96
CA MET A 619 2.55 -6.54 23.57
C MET A 619 2.01 -5.31 22.83
N SER A 620 0.93 -5.46 22.05
CA SER A 620 0.27 -4.35 21.36
C SER A 620 -0.58 -3.45 22.26
N LEU A 621 -0.94 -3.91 23.47
CA LEU A 621 -1.75 -3.15 24.42
C LEU A 621 -0.90 -2.30 25.38
N ILE A 622 0.38 -2.63 25.57
CA ILE A 622 1.30 -1.86 26.42
C ILE A 622 1.55 -0.48 25.76
N PRO A 623 1.27 0.68 26.39
CA PRO A 623 1.51 2.02 25.80
C PRO A 623 3.01 2.38 25.73
N LEU A 624 3.50 3.30 24.89
CA LEU A 624 2.89 4.06 23.79
C LEU A 624 2.67 3.21 22.51
N ASN A 625 1.50 3.31 21.89
CA ASN A 625 1.13 2.51 20.71
C ASN A 625 0.84 3.38 19.49
N VAL A 626 0.92 2.76 18.32
CA VAL A 626 0.40 3.33 17.07
C VAL A 626 -1.08 2.92 16.98
N TRP A 627 -1.97 3.90 17.06
CA TRP A 627 -3.41 3.67 16.96
C TRP A 627 -3.92 4.08 15.59
N GLY A 628 -4.92 3.37 15.08
CA GLY A 628 -5.55 3.73 13.81
C GLY A 628 -6.39 5.00 13.87
N GLY A 629 -6.87 5.36 15.05
CA GLY A 629 -7.58 6.61 15.31
C GLY A 629 -6.68 7.80 15.65
N ASP A 630 -5.34 7.66 15.64
CA ASP A 630 -4.43 8.75 16.02
C ASP A 630 -4.23 9.75 14.87
N PRO A 631 -4.59 11.04 15.02
CA PRO A 631 -4.43 12.05 13.98
C PRO A 631 -2.97 12.45 13.73
N ARG A 632 -1.99 12.01 14.51
CA ARG A 632 -0.56 12.37 14.33
C ARG A 632 -0.04 12.17 12.92
N ILE A 633 -0.43 11.08 12.25
CA ILE A 633 0.03 10.84 10.87
C ILE A 633 -0.57 11.86 9.91
N ALA A 634 -1.85 12.20 10.09
CA ALA A 634 -2.52 13.24 9.33
C ALA A 634 -1.88 14.63 9.56
N LEU A 635 -1.54 14.97 10.81
CA LEU A 635 -0.80 16.19 11.15
C LEU A 635 0.57 16.26 10.45
N ASN A 636 1.32 15.15 10.44
CA ASN A 636 2.59 15.08 9.72
C ASN A 636 2.41 15.30 8.20
N ILE A 637 1.31 14.84 7.61
CA ILE A 637 0.99 15.10 6.19
C ILE A 637 0.72 16.59 5.98
N VAL A 638 -0.05 17.24 6.86
CA VAL A 638 -0.30 18.69 6.81
C VAL A 638 1.01 19.47 6.87
N GLN A 639 1.91 19.11 7.79
CA GLN A 639 3.21 19.77 7.91
C GLN A 639 4.05 19.66 6.64
N ILE A 640 4.13 18.45 6.04
CA ILE A 640 4.83 18.24 4.76
C ILE A 640 4.21 19.08 3.64
N GLN A 641 2.88 19.19 3.64
CA GLN A 641 2.14 19.99 2.66
C GLN A 641 2.42 21.49 2.84
N LYS A 642 2.43 22.01 4.08
CA LYS A 642 2.82 23.38 4.42
C LYS A 642 4.26 23.69 3.99
N GLU A 643 5.22 22.80 4.31
CA GLU A 643 6.62 22.96 3.91
C GLU A 643 6.81 22.99 2.40
N ALA A 644 6.10 22.13 1.66
CA ALA A 644 6.13 22.12 0.21
C ALA A 644 5.53 23.40 -0.38
N LEU A 645 4.41 23.87 0.20
CA LEU A 645 3.76 25.10 -0.19
C LEU A 645 4.67 26.32 0.06
N ALA A 646 5.26 26.42 1.25
CA ALA A 646 6.22 27.48 1.59
C ALA A 646 7.39 27.53 0.60
N LYS A 647 7.97 26.38 0.24
CA LYS A 647 9.05 26.30 -0.75
C LYS A 647 8.61 26.79 -2.14
N ILE A 648 7.41 26.42 -2.59
CA ILE A 648 6.88 26.88 -3.88
C ILE A 648 6.68 28.39 -3.87
N LEU A 649 6.10 28.94 -2.78
CA LEU A 649 5.90 30.37 -2.62
C LEU A 649 7.23 31.13 -2.53
N HIS A 650 8.23 30.58 -1.85
CA HIS A 650 9.58 31.16 -1.79
C HIS A 650 10.20 31.26 -3.19
N VAL A 651 10.11 30.20 -3.99
CA VAL A 651 10.63 30.21 -5.37
C VAL A 651 9.90 31.23 -6.24
N LEU A 652 8.58 31.37 -6.09
CA LEU A 652 7.81 32.39 -6.80
C LEU A 652 8.21 33.81 -6.39
N LYS A 653 8.44 34.04 -5.10
CA LYS A 653 8.92 35.31 -4.55
C LYS A 653 10.30 35.66 -5.10
N GLU A 654 11.25 34.72 -5.03
CA GLU A 654 12.61 34.91 -5.55
C GLU A 654 12.58 35.21 -7.05
N CYS A 655 11.84 34.42 -7.83
CA CYS A 655 11.71 34.63 -9.27
C CYS A 655 11.15 36.03 -9.62
N GLY A 656 10.24 36.57 -8.80
CA GLY A 656 9.73 37.94 -8.95
C GLY A 656 10.73 39.03 -8.57
N ALA A 657 11.57 38.79 -7.56
CA ALA A 657 12.53 39.77 -7.02
C ALA A 657 13.89 39.80 -7.75
N ASP A 658 14.42 38.63 -8.09
CA ASP A 658 15.80 38.39 -8.57
C ASP A 658 16.05 38.75 -10.03
N SER A 659 14.97 38.94 -10.81
CA SER A 659 15.07 39.23 -12.25
C SER A 659 15.82 40.51 -12.65
N LEU A 660 16.21 41.33 -11.67
CA LEU A 660 16.95 42.56 -11.86
C LEU A 660 18.47 42.40 -11.65
N GLU A 661 18.96 41.36 -10.95
CA GLU A 661 20.38 41.30 -10.53
C GLU A 661 21.07 39.91 -10.61
N THR A 662 20.35 38.77 -10.60
CA THR A 662 20.97 37.42 -10.59
C THR A 662 20.82 36.67 -11.91
N ASN A 663 21.91 36.03 -12.36
CA ASN A 663 21.98 35.22 -13.60
C ASN A 663 21.29 33.83 -13.49
N GLN A 664 20.40 33.59 -12.52
CA GLN A 664 19.71 32.30 -12.41
C GLN A 664 18.72 32.14 -13.56
N SER A 665 18.73 30.97 -14.20
CA SER A 665 17.84 30.69 -15.32
C SER A 665 16.44 30.30 -14.81
N ASN A 666 15.39 30.59 -15.58
CA ASN A 666 14.03 30.11 -15.30
C ASN A 666 13.98 28.58 -15.13
N GLU A 667 14.90 27.85 -15.77
CA GLU A 667 15.05 26.40 -15.62
C GLU A 667 15.48 25.99 -14.19
N GLU A 668 16.32 26.78 -13.53
CA GLU A 668 16.74 26.53 -12.14
C GLU A 668 15.56 26.67 -11.18
N TYR A 669 14.77 27.74 -11.29
CA TYR A 669 13.55 27.91 -10.49
C TYR A 669 12.51 26.81 -10.76
N ILE A 670 12.32 26.40 -12.02
CA ILE A 670 11.44 25.28 -12.38
C ILE A 670 11.90 23.98 -11.70
N ASN A 671 13.22 23.73 -11.67
CA ASN A 671 13.79 22.57 -11.01
C ASN A 671 13.58 22.62 -9.48
N LEU A 672 13.67 23.79 -8.85
CA LEU A 672 13.37 23.97 -7.42
C LEU A 672 11.90 23.67 -7.10
N VAL A 673 10.96 24.15 -7.93
CA VAL A 673 9.53 23.81 -7.78
C VAL A 673 9.30 22.31 -7.97
N ALA A 674 9.94 21.70 -8.97
CA ALA A 674 9.85 20.26 -9.21
C ALA A 674 10.47 19.43 -8.07
N GLU A 675 11.55 19.91 -7.44
CA GLU A 675 12.15 19.29 -6.26
C GLU A 675 11.22 19.37 -5.05
N ALA A 676 10.61 20.53 -4.78
CA ALA A 676 9.64 20.70 -3.70
C ALA A 676 8.44 19.74 -3.86
N GLU A 677 7.90 19.65 -5.08
CA GLU A 677 6.81 18.73 -5.40
C GLU A 677 7.22 17.25 -5.25
N SER A 678 8.38 16.88 -5.81
CA SER A 678 8.90 15.51 -5.73
C SER A 678 9.18 15.10 -4.29
N SER A 679 9.73 16.00 -3.47
CA SER A 679 9.97 15.80 -2.04
C SER A 679 8.66 15.62 -1.25
N LYS A 680 7.65 16.44 -1.55
CA LYS A 680 6.29 16.30 -1.02
C LYS A 680 5.70 14.95 -1.37
N GLU A 681 5.68 14.57 -2.64
CA GLU A 681 5.09 13.30 -3.11
C GLU A 681 5.85 12.07 -2.58
N ALA A 682 7.17 12.19 -2.41
CA ALA A 682 7.99 11.14 -1.80
C ALA A 682 7.66 10.91 -0.31
N SER A 683 7.22 11.95 0.40
CA SER A 683 7.03 11.93 1.86
C SER A 683 5.57 11.80 2.29
N SER A 684 4.67 12.56 1.67
CA SER A 684 3.24 12.63 2.03
C SER A 684 2.45 11.41 1.57
N THR A 685 2.63 10.94 0.33
CA THR A 685 1.85 9.82 -0.23
C THR A 685 2.00 8.52 0.58
N PRO A 686 3.21 8.08 0.98
CA PRO A 686 3.35 6.91 1.83
C PRO A 686 2.66 7.06 3.19
N LEU A 687 2.73 8.25 3.80
CA LEU A 687 2.06 8.54 5.08
C LEU A 687 0.54 8.57 4.92
N PHE A 688 0.04 9.08 3.79
CA PHE A 688 -1.38 9.10 3.47
C PHE A 688 -1.94 7.69 3.34
N VAL A 689 -1.25 6.81 2.60
CA VAL A 689 -1.60 5.39 2.49
C VAL A 689 -1.55 4.73 3.87
N GLU A 690 -0.50 4.98 4.65
CA GLU A 690 -0.36 4.47 6.01
C GLU A 690 -1.54 4.91 6.90
N ALA A 691 -1.90 6.20 6.92
CA ALA A 691 -2.98 6.73 7.74
C ALA A 691 -4.34 6.12 7.37
N ASN A 692 -4.67 6.04 6.08
CA ASN A 692 -5.93 5.45 5.62
C ASN A 692 -6.04 3.97 6.00
N ASP A 693 -4.94 3.24 5.87
CA ASP A 693 -4.93 1.82 6.19
C ASP A 693 -5.09 1.58 7.70
N LEU A 694 -4.41 2.37 8.53
CA LEU A 694 -4.54 2.27 9.99
C LEU A 694 -5.97 2.65 10.43
N LEU A 695 -6.53 3.71 9.83
CA LEU A 695 -7.91 4.13 10.08
C LEU A 695 -8.92 3.06 9.65
N ALA A 696 -8.71 2.42 8.49
CA ALA A 696 -9.57 1.35 8.01
C ALA A 696 -9.60 0.14 8.96
N ASP A 697 -8.48 -0.16 9.64
CA ASP A 697 -8.44 -1.16 10.70
C ASP A 697 -9.27 -0.73 11.92
N SER A 698 -9.11 0.52 12.37
CA SER A 698 -9.83 1.07 13.52
C SER A 698 -11.35 1.15 13.28
N CYS A 699 -11.80 1.57 12.10
CA CYS A 699 -13.21 1.63 11.71
C CYS A 699 -13.93 0.28 11.83
N LYS A 700 -13.23 -0.84 11.62
CA LYS A 700 -13.80 -2.20 11.79
C LYS A 700 -14.08 -2.54 13.26
N PHE A 701 -13.45 -1.83 14.19
CA PHE A 701 -13.70 -1.91 15.64
C PHE A 701 -14.48 -0.74 16.19
N SER A 702 -15.18 0.03 15.36
CA SER A 702 -16.02 1.16 15.80
C SER A 702 -17.03 0.82 16.92
N LYS A 703 -17.41 -0.47 17.06
CA LYS A 703 -18.27 -0.97 18.15
C LYS A 703 -17.55 -1.16 19.49
N PHE A 704 -16.23 -1.25 19.51
CA PHE A 704 -15.43 -1.39 20.72
C PHE A 704 -14.96 0.00 21.17
N PRO A 705 -15.38 0.49 22.36
CA PRO A 705 -15.06 1.84 22.80
C PRO A 705 -13.56 2.17 22.80
N LEU A 706 -12.72 1.18 23.13
CA LEU A 706 -11.26 1.33 23.16
C LEU A 706 -10.65 1.59 21.77
N PHE A 707 -11.27 1.11 20.69
CA PHE A 707 -10.73 1.15 19.34
C PHE A 707 -11.57 2.02 18.40
N ARG A 708 -12.44 2.87 18.95
CA ARG A 708 -13.33 3.69 18.15
C ARG A 708 -12.56 4.86 17.54
N ALA A 709 -12.33 4.81 16.23
CA ALA A 709 -11.88 5.98 15.48
C ALA A 709 -12.91 7.12 15.55
N ASP A 710 -12.43 8.36 15.64
CA ASP A 710 -13.27 9.54 15.43
C ASP A 710 -13.72 9.56 13.95
N PRO A 711 -15.03 9.58 13.65
CA PRO A 711 -15.51 9.68 12.28
C PRO A 711 -15.00 10.92 11.54
N LYS A 712 -14.68 12.01 12.26
CA LYS A 712 -14.10 13.22 11.68
C LYS A 712 -12.75 12.94 11.05
N LEU A 713 -11.92 12.09 11.65
CA LEU A 713 -10.58 11.77 11.11
C LEU A 713 -10.65 11.19 9.68
N ASN A 714 -11.69 10.40 9.37
CA ASN A 714 -11.88 9.89 8.01
C ASN A 714 -12.22 10.99 7.01
N ALA A 715 -13.07 11.94 7.42
CA ALA A 715 -13.40 13.10 6.60
C ALA A 715 -12.14 13.96 6.37
N GLU A 716 -11.39 14.24 7.44
CA GLU A 716 -10.15 15.02 7.41
C GLU A 716 -9.09 14.39 6.47
N LEU A 717 -8.84 13.08 6.57
CA LEU A 717 -7.95 12.39 5.63
C LEU A 717 -8.45 12.50 4.18
N GLY A 718 -9.77 12.44 3.94
CA GLY A 718 -10.34 12.69 2.62
C GLY A 718 -9.91 14.05 2.07
N VAL A 719 -9.98 15.10 2.88
CA VAL A 719 -9.62 16.46 2.45
C VAL A 719 -8.12 16.64 2.23
N LEU A 720 -7.27 16.00 3.04
CA LEU A 720 -5.80 16.06 2.82
C LEU A 720 -5.36 15.55 1.44
N SER A 721 -6.09 14.60 0.84
CA SER A 721 -5.83 14.16 -0.53
C SER A 721 -6.12 15.24 -1.57
N ILE A 722 -7.10 16.10 -1.28
CA ILE A 722 -7.50 17.21 -2.15
C ILE A 722 -6.46 18.31 -2.06
N TYR A 723 -5.92 18.60 -0.88
CA TYR A 723 -4.80 19.55 -0.73
C TYR A 723 -3.51 19.05 -1.36
N ASP A 724 -3.23 17.75 -1.30
CA ASP A 724 -2.09 17.17 -2.00
C ASP A 724 -2.14 17.48 -3.51
N SER A 725 -3.31 17.23 -4.11
CA SER A 725 -3.61 17.62 -5.49
C SER A 725 -3.51 19.13 -5.70
N ALA A 726 -4.02 19.89 -4.73
CA ALA A 726 -4.09 21.32 -4.85
C ALA A 726 -2.71 21.96 -4.96
N ILE A 727 -1.77 21.51 -4.11
CA ILE A 727 -0.37 21.93 -4.10
C ILE A 727 0.35 21.50 -5.38
N THR A 728 0.07 20.30 -5.90
CA THR A 728 0.62 19.88 -7.22
C THR A 728 0.11 20.78 -8.35
N THR A 729 -1.17 21.14 -8.33
CA THR A 729 -1.75 22.07 -9.32
C THR A 729 -1.11 23.46 -9.21
N LEU A 730 -0.84 23.92 -7.98
CA LEU A 730 -0.11 25.16 -7.75
C LEU A 730 1.33 25.08 -8.26
N ALA A 731 2.04 23.98 -8.00
CA ALA A 731 3.40 23.75 -8.49
C ALA A 731 3.46 23.81 -10.03
N ASP A 732 2.52 23.16 -10.71
CA ASP A 732 2.42 23.21 -12.17
C ASP A 732 2.12 24.62 -12.69
N SER A 733 1.26 25.36 -11.99
CA SER A 733 0.96 26.76 -12.33
C SER A 733 2.18 27.65 -12.13
N ALA A 734 2.92 27.46 -11.03
CA ALA A 734 4.16 28.16 -10.74
C ALA A 734 5.22 27.91 -11.84
N LYS A 735 5.48 26.65 -12.20
CA LYS A 735 6.43 26.30 -13.28
C LYS A 735 6.07 27.01 -14.60
N ARG A 736 4.78 27.14 -14.90
CA ARG A 736 4.32 27.83 -16.12
C ARG A 736 4.55 29.33 -16.05
N ILE A 737 4.18 29.97 -14.95
CA ILE A 737 4.39 31.41 -14.75
C ILE A 737 5.89 31.75 -14.87
N ILE A 738 6.74 30.91 -14.27
CA ILE A 738 8.21 31.01 -14.38
C ILE A 738 8.67 30.81 -15.83
N SER A 739 8.16 29.78 -16.53
CA SER A 739 8.57 29.48 -17.91
C SER A 739 8.26 30.59 -18.91
N LYS A 740 7.22 31.40 -18.64
CA LYS A 740 6.78 32.49 -19.50
C LYS A 740 7.42 33.83 -19.21
N ASP A 741 8.28 33.89 -18.20
CA ASP A 741 8.83 35.15 -17.66
C ASP A 741 7.75 36.11 -17.12
N GLU A 742 6.52 35.62 -16.95
CA GLU A 742 5.37 36.36 -16.42
C GLU A 742 5.53 36.63 -14.91
N ALA A 743 6.36 35.85 -14.21
CA ALA A 743 6.57 35.98 -12.77
C ALA A 743 6.90 37.41 -12.33
N LYS A 744 7.58 38.20 -13.17
CA LYS A 744 7.94 39.60 -12.88
C LYS A 744 6.73 40.51 -12.86
N ASP A 745 5.84 40.34 -13.82
CA ASP A 745 4.64 41.16 -14.00
C ASP A 745 3.65 40.94 -12.86
N PHE A 746 3.71 39.79 -12.18
CA PHE A 746 2.77 39.46 -11.11
C PHE A 746 3.39 39.49 -9.72
N PHE A 747 4.63 39.04 -9.56
CA PHE A 747 5.30 38.89 -8.26
C PHE A 747 6.47 39.85 -8.07
N GLY A 748 6.64 40.84 -8.94
CA GLY A 748 7.67 41.87 -8.78
C GLY A 748 7.46 42.73 -7.53
N PRO A 749 8.54 43.30 -6.94
CA PRO A 749 8.45 44.18 -5.79
C PRO A 749 7.49 45.36 -6.06
N GLY A 750 6.51 45.56 -5.18
CA GLY A 750 5.50 46.62 -5.31
C GLY A 750 4.20 46.21 -6.01
N MET A 751 4.12 44.99 -6.55
CA MET A 751 2.85 44.44 -7.06
C MET A 751 1.96 44.00 -5.89
N PRO A 752 0.62 44.17 -5.96
CA PRO A 752 -0.30 43.76 -4.89
C PRO A 752 -0.15 42.28 -4.53
N LEU A 753 -0.05 41.43 -5.55
CA LEU A 753 0.13 39.98 -5.45
C LEU A 753 1.43 39.59 -4.72
N HIS A 754 2.49 40.40 -4.82
CA HIS A 754 3.74 40.16 -4.08
C HIS A 754 3.53 40.30 -2.57
N ASN A 755 2.77 41.30 -2.13
CA ASN A 755 2.49 41.53 -0.71
C ASN A 755 1.57 40.46 -0.13
N ASP A 756 0.58 40.01 -0.91
CA ASP A 756 -0.30 38.90 -0.50
C ASP A 756 0.50 37.61 -0.35
N LEU A 757 1.39 37.32 -1.31
CA LEU A 757 2.28 36.16 -1.25
C LEU A 757 3.24 36.23 -0.06
N LEU A 758 3.81 37.40 0.25
CA LEU A 758 4.62 37.61 1.45
C LEU A 758 3.83 37.35 2.74
N THR A 759 2.59 37.84 2.80
CA THR A 759 1.72 37.66 3.96
C THR A 759 1.40 36.18 4.18
N LEU A 760 1.11 35.45 3.09
CA LEU A 760 0.86 34.02 3.13
C LEU A 760 2.11 33.22 3.53
N LEU A 761 3.26 33.57 2.95
CA LEU A 761 4.53 32.91 3.28
C LEU A 761 4.88 33.13 4.76
N GLU A 762 4.76 34.35 5.25
CA GLU A 762 4.99 34.70 6.65
C GLU A 762 4.05 33.95 7.59
N ALA A 763 2.77 33.80 7.22
CA ALA A 763 1.81 33.03 8.00
C ALA A 763 2.17 31.53 8.07
N ILE A 764 2.62 30.93 6.95
CA ILE A 764 3.06 29.53 6.93
C ILE A 764 4.36 29.35 7.74
N GLU A 765 5.33 30.26 7.60
CA GLU A 765 6.61 30.19 8.30
C GLU A 765 6.49 30.39 9.81
N LYS A 766 5.55 31.24 10.24
CA LYS A 766 5.25 31.47 11.67
C LYS A 766 4.30 30.45 12.27
N ASP A 767 3.69 29.60 11.45
CA ASP A 767 2.62 28.70 11.85
C ASP A 767 1.43 29.43 12.53
N GLU A 768 1.17 30.67 12.08
CA GLU A 768 0.15 31.56 12.63
C GLU A 768 -0.69 32.11 11.48
N TYR A 769 -1.92 31.61 11.34
CA TYR A 769 -2.88 32.11 10.37
C TYR A 769 -4.15 32.59 11.06
N ASP A 770 -4.39 33.90 11.02
CA ASP A 770 -5.59 34.50 11.60
C ASP A 770 -6.79 34.31 10.66
N ILE A 771 -7.54 33.22 10.89
CA ILE A 771 -8.74 32.86 10.13
C ILE A 771 -9.79 33.99 10.16
N SER A 772 -9.83 34.80 11.23
CA SER A 772 -10.84 35.85 11.39
C SER A 772 -10.62 37.05 10.47
N ARG A 773 -9.37 37.28 10.05
CA ARG A 773 -8.96 38.43 9.23
C ARG A 773 -9.48 38.35 7.79
N ASP A 774 -9.74 37.13 7.30
CA ASP A 774 -10.26 36.86 5.96
C ASP A 774 -11.79 37.06 5.86
N GLU A 775 -12.53 37.03 6.97
CA GLU A 775 -13.98 37.28 6.92
C GLU A 775 -14.29 38.78 6.74
N GLU A 776 -13.37 39.67 7.11
CA GLU A 776 -13.51 41.13 6.91
C GLU A 776 -12.93 41.63 5.59
N ASN A 777 -11.94 40.94 5.02
CA ASN A 777 -11.35 41.27 3.72
C ASN A 777 -12.02 40.44 2.61
N ASP A 778 -13.14 40.94 2.09
CA ASP A 778 -13.81 40.44 0.88
C ASP A 778 -12.98 40.79 -0.39
N THR A 779 -11.68 40.51 -0.36
CA THR A 779 -10.70 40.77 -1.44
C THR A 779 -11.03 40.00 -2.71
N ALA A 780 -11.81 38.92 -2.61
CA ALA A 780 -12.36 38.16 -3.73
C ALA A 780 -13.16 39.04 -4.72
N LYS A 781 -13.77 40.14 -4.26
CA LYS A 781 -14.51 41.07 -5.13
C LYS A 781 -13.62 42.08 -5.87
N LYS A 782 -12.32 42.14 -5.58
CA LYS A 782 -11.47 43.28 -5.98
C LYS A 782 -10.68 43.07 -7.27
N TYR A 783 -10.62 41.85 -7.79
CA TYR A 783 -9.89 41.51 -9.00
C TYR A 783 -10.85 40.92 -10.03
N ASP A 784 -10.81 41.40 -11.28
CA ASP A 784 -11.40 40.65 -12.39
C ASP A 784 -10.61 39.33 -12.51
N LEU A 785 -11.25 38.23 -12.10
CA LEU A 785 -10.64 36.94 -11.77
C LEU A 785 -10.12 36.17 -12.99
N ILE A 786 -9.01 36.62 -13.57
CA ILE A 786 -8.34 35.91 -14.66
C ILE A 786 -6.83 35.91 -14.43
N GLY A 787 -6.21 34.72 -14.46
CA GLY A 787 -4.77 34.55 -14.40
C GLY A 787 -4.19 34.53 -12.96
N PRO A 788 -3.03 35.14 -12.70
CA PRO A 788 -2.32 35.05 -11.41
C PRO A 788 -3.08 35.52 -10.15
N PRO A 789 -4.04 36.47 -10.21
CA PRO A 789 -4.92 36.77 -9.07
C PRO A 789 -5.71 35.55 -8.58
N LEU A 790 -6.19 34.71 -9.50
CA LEU A 790 -6.89 33.47 -9.15
C LEU A 790 -5.95 32.46 -8.49
N VAL A 791 -4.67 32.44 -8.90
CA VAL A 791 -3.64 31.59 -8.26
C VAL A 791 -3.43 32.02 -6.81
N ILE A 792 -3.40 33.32 -6.52
CA ILE A 792 -3.26 33.82 -5.14
C ILE A 792 -4.50 33.54 -4.31
N GLU A 793 -5.71 33.78 -4.84
CA GLU A 793 -6.95 33.45 -4.13
C GLU A 793 -7.00 31.95 -3.82
N TYR A 794 -6.58 31.13 -4.77
CA TYR A 794 -6.44 29.69 -4.60
C TYR A 794 -5.39 29.32 -3.53
N VAL A 795 -4.24 30.01 -3.49
CA VAL A 795 -3.26 29.82 -2.42
C VAL A 795 -3.85 30.21 -1.07
N HIS A 796 -4.54 31.35 -0.96
CA HIS A 796 -5.25 31.77 0.26
C HIS A 796 -6.22 30.69 0.72
N PHE A 797 -7.06 30.18 -0.18
CA PHE A 797 -7.99 29.10 0.10
C PHE A 797 -7.26 27.86 0.64
N VAL A 798 -6.20 27.42 -0.03
CA VAL A 798 -5.42 26.24 0.39
C VAL A 798 -4.77 26.46 1.75
N VAL A 799 -4.13 27.62 1.98
CA VAL A 799 -3.50 27.97 3.26
C VAL A 799 -4.53 27.99 4.39
N LYS A 800 -5.59 28.78 4.24
CA LYS A 800 -6.69 28.89 5.23
C LYS A 800 -7.23 27.52 5.61
N LYS A 801 -7.46 26.67 4.61
CA LYS A 801 -7.97 25.34 4.86
C LYS A 801 -6.97 24.42 5.54
N LEU A 802 -5.69 24.43 5.13
CA LEU A 802 -4.67 23.62 5.79
C LEU A 802 -4.57 23.92 7.29
N PHE A 803 -4.60 25.20 7.69
CA PHE A 803 -4.66 25.60 9.09
C PHE A 803 -5.96 25.14 9.78
N GLN A 804 -7.11 25.33 9.13
CA GLN A 804 -8.40 24.83 9.67
C GLN A 804 -8.38 23.30 9.91
N HIS A 805 -7.78 22.54 9.00
CA HIS A 805 -7.68 21.08 9.09
C HIS A 805 -6.70 20.64 10.17
N GLU A 806 -5.58 21.34 10.33
CA GLU A 806 -4.67 21.11 11.45
C GLU A 806 -5.37 21.33 12.79
N ASP A 807 -6.12 22.42 12.95
CA ASP A 807 -6.90 22.69 14.16
C ASP A 807 -7.92 21.59 14.43
N ASN A 808 -8.64 21.12 13.40
CA ASN A 808 -9.55 19.99 13.51
C ASN A 808 -8.84 18.72 13.97
N LEU A 809 -7.66 18.43 13.42
CA LEU A 809 -6.86 17.25 13.78
C LEU A 809 -6.27 17.36 15.20
N LEU A 810 -5.85 18.55 15.63
CA LEU A 810 -5.42 18.82 17.01
C LEU A 810 -6.58 18.64 17.99
N ASN A 811 -7.78 19.11 17.63
CA ASN A 811 -9.00 18.91 18.42
C ASN A 811 -9.36 17.43 18.56
N ILE A 812 -9.22 16.64 17.48
CA ILE A 812 -9.37 15.17 17.52
C ILE A 812 -8.33 14.56 18.45
N LYS A 813 -7.06 15.01 18.39
CA LYS A 813 -5.94 14.44 19.15
C LYS A 813 -6.12 14.56 20.65
N TYR A 814 -6.52 15.74 21.11
CA TYR A 814 -6.57 16.08 22.52
C TYR A 814 -7.96 15.93 23.13
N GLY A 815 -8.97 15.52 22.34
CA GLY A 815 -10.33 15.30 22.83
C GLY A 815 -11.00 16.57 23.36
N TYR A 816 -10.48 17.75 23.02
CA TYR A 816 -11.07 19.02 23.43
C TYR A 816 -12.35 19.25 22.62
N GLY A 817 -13.49 18.90 23.24
CA GLY A 817 -14.77 19.43 22.79
C GLY A 817 -14.72 20.96 22.92
N GLN A 818 -14.72 21.65 21.77
CA GLN A 818 -14.86 23.11 21.61
C GLN A 818 -14.31 23.92 22.80
N LEU A 819 -12.98 23.99 22.93
CA LEU A 819 -12.41 25.15 23.60
C LEU A 819 -12.80 26.39 22.78
N PRO A 820 -13.29 27.47 23.40
CA PRO A 820 -13.53 28.71 22.70
C PRO A 820 -12.22 29.17 22.04
N GLN A 821 -12.26 29.62 20.78
CA GLN A 821 -11.16 30.19 20.00
C GLN A 821 -10.52 31.39 20.75
N LYS A 822 -9.73 31.15 21.79
CA LYS A 822 -8.94 32.17 22.45
C LYS A 822 -7.48 31.79 22.34
N ASN A 823 -6.78 32.59 21.53
CA ASN A 823 -5.35 32.77 21.37
C ASN A 823 -4.47 31.51 21.52
N HIS A 824 -3.96 31.01 20.38
CA HIS A 824 -2.93 29.97 20.28
C HIS A 824 -1.72 30.19 21.22
N THR A 825 -1.44 31.43 21.62
CA THR A 825 -0.39 31.79 22.58
C THR A 825 -0.58 31.17 23.98
N GLU A 826 -1.82 31.00 24.46
CA GLU A 826 -2.06 30.35 25.77
C GLU A 826 -1.83 28.83 25.71
N VAL A 827 -2.19 28.17 24.60
CA VAL A 827 -1.99 26.72 24.42
C VAL A 827 -0.50 26.38 24.33
N ASN A 828 0.30 27.19 23.63
CA ASN A 828 1.76 27.01 23.59
C ASN A 828 2.39 27.24 24.98
N SER A 829 1.91 28.20 25.77
CA SER A 829 2.38 28.36 27.16
C SER A 829 1.99 27.23 28.11
N LEU A 830 0.87 26.53 27.84
CA LEU A 830 0.47 25.32 28.57
C LEU A 830 1.30 24.09 28.16
N LEU A 831 1.70 24.01 26.88
CA LEU A 831 2.59 22.96 26.37
C LEU A 831 4.05 23.15 26.79
N ASP A 832 4.51 24.40 26.96
CA ASP A 832 5.83 24.74 27.49
C ASP A 832 5.90 24.67 29.03
N SER A 833 4.75 24.50 29.71
CA SER A 833 4.74 24.29 31.15
C SER A 833 5.10 22.84 31.49
N ASP A 834 6.22 22.70 32.18
CA ASP A 834 7.00 21.51 32.55
C ASP A 834 6.23 20.44 33.38
N LEU A 835 5.11 19.92 32.87
CA LEU A 835 4.34 18.85 33.51
C LEU A 835 4.77 17.48 32.96
N GLY A 836 5.90 17.02 33.49
CA GLY A 836 6.39 15.64 33.40
C GLY A 836 5.52 14.60 34.12
N THR A 837 4.20 14.63 33.91
CA THR A 837 3.28 13.58 34.38
C THR A 837 2.49 13.03 33.21
N PRO A 838 2.76 11.78 32.76
CA PRO A 838 1.92 11.13 31.78
C PRO A 838 0.60 10.74 32.44
N LEU A 839 -0.48 11.44 32.07
CA LEU A 839 -1.85 11.02 32.39
C LEU A 839 -2.23 9.85 31.47
N LEU A 840 -2.00 8.65 32.00
CA LEU A 840 -2.56 7.32 31.66
C LEU A 840 -2.71 6.92 30.18
#